data_AF-A0A6F9C7Y2-F1
#
_entry.id   AF-A0A6F9C7Y2-F1
#
_cell.length_a   1.000
_cell.length_b   1.000
_cell.length_c   1.000
_cell.angle_alpha   90.00
_cell.angle_beta   90.00
_cell.angle_gamma   90.00
#
_symmetry.space_group_name_H-M   'P 1'
#
loop_
_entity.id
_entity.type
_entity.pdbx_description
1 polymer ?
#
loop_
_entity_poly.entity_id
_entity_poly.type
_entity_poly.pdbx_seq_one_letter_code
_entity_poly.pdbx_strand_id
1 'polypeptide(L)'
;MDKIFNVLAQHRLESYYNQFLTLGVQDERDFIDGVNGEDLDKMNFSQVEKNRFEKMKDFIQRLRAPQQAMPVQKSMESFHLRYTYPHCPEPKDIRDMDPAQNTVEDLMLRICHQEAIGNSKAVCLYTIEGMPLTDDPFFNTWSLKDRHIENGSELYAIFTPKENLKQAPQMPQREMTDISGEENVRCHIMLKGDYEVKVDLESDTIRVLRQKLSNESGIPAHVLLYKGEHGETLQDCGINEETTVHFSLSSFPDEKPDNMEFYLNDVVPSVQQTQKGLSAFFSSLYTISVKHSGEGFKKVNAYIRKLSGCNPLAQSLHQLLGRNESGSRTQKIAIVEGLYTLFRELLPSLNKKRGDKIIEDPDVFENAPVCWAYLMSKAEKESSQHEVFAPINLTSQQGVRFCDPVHVPGLPDVFEREYVIQTIKDGERIPNCSAEILRETSMWRATDVEKILLSLPPSIKTFPVWVSYGLVTGQNFQIKLDETFAKMTEEVKAYPHLTVTPPLQLKSIGVDGPRLVLLKEDNLGVYIEKAKASPQDFVVFDCLAGKLKTLNVLVDSSSSMNETCYDSDDKMTRLDAVKQLFDNFTTRSMAYDFHHVIGLVKFDSSVKNLHTFTETLETFKDHIHNLKANGRTVLYDALNHGISELEKVGKQFPDCRLRIICLTDGNDVGSKTKPHDVTTKLMHSNIIVDAIVVGKVDNHVLHGISNATGGCCFKPETGTAGLKLFEMETVLSLEMRKPKEKIDPSSITSENIKESKSSRFLEKDKRILEELKSLHCDPHPFCTVLPLESDFTFWKILMQGPPDTPYENGAFELYCQFGAEYPVKPPLVRFVTPVYHCNVNSVGRICHNIFDRNYSAHITMREILDAVYGLLIVPEPEDPLDSILAEEFLTSREKYEQEAKKNTEETAGNSMDEMEQKLVGEELSKKFTPSHLVCSLTKKMFIDPVKNKDGTVYERKAIEKHLQMQRTDPKTKKLLRRTDLKSDRTMQRMVREHRKKEYLETSPLWPKRHLLLMLMSSGDNNQAQRGTRPQPALRLPPLCHASAYWEKIWQRDAEEDSNSCTTAVSPIAAGLWEQHNCLLSASINSSADTDACLPASLSHSISVKRKERSRVDGEIKLDERGRRREEEEGVGCGGNLRRRGWAVVEEGVGCGGNLRRRDVCVCLGVSVGACACVFVCVWWEGGQLAGLSSAQQ
;
A
#
# COMPACT_ATOMS: atom_id res chain seq x y z
N MET A 1 -31.91 -1.50 -16.42
CA MET A 1 -31.93 -2.33 -15.19
C MET A 1 -30.85 -1.86 -14.23
N ASP A 2 -29.64 -2.46 -14.20
CA ASP A 2 -28.61 -2.16 -13.19
C ASP A 2 -28.27 -0.66 -13.04
N LYS A 3 -28.21 0.08 -14.14
CA LYS A 3 -27.97 1.53 -14.14
C LYS A 3 -29.00 2.32 -13.30
N ILE A 4 -30.29 2.04 -13.48
CA ILE A 4 -31.38 2.66 -12.73
C ILE A 4 -31.25 2.33 -11.24
N PHE A 5 -31.00 1.06 -10.92
CA PHE A 5 -30.83 0.62 -9.53
C PHE A 5 -29.63 1.28 -8.87
N ASN A 6 -28.48 1.34 -9.56
CA ASN A 6 -27.25 1.95 -9.07
C ASN A 6 -27.40 3.46 -8.86
N VAL A 7 -28.07 4.18 -9.77
CA VAL A 7 -28.34 5.61 -9.64
C VAL A 7 -29.30 5.89 -8.47
N LEU A 8 -30.36 5.11 -8.31
CA LEU A 8 -31.22 5.20 -7.13
C LEU A 8 -30.45 4.89 -5.84
N ALA A 9 -29.61 3.86 -5.82
CA ALA A 9 -28.81 3.46 -4.66
C ALA A 9 -27.77 4.53 -4.27
N GLN A 10 -27.13 5.18 -5.24
CA GLN A 10 -26.22 6.32 -5.02
C GLN A 10 -26.92 7.48 -4.30
N HIS A 11 -28.22 7.67 -4.54
CA HIS A 11 -29.04 8.70 -3.91
C HIS A 11 -29.95 8.21 -2.79
N ARG A 12 -29.80 6.94 -2.37
CA ARG A 12 -30.56 6.27 -1.29
C ARG A 12 -32.08 6.22 -1.52
N LEU A 13 -32.47 5.80 -2.73
CA LEU A 13 -33.86 5.68 -3.23
C LEU A 13 -34.15 4.29 -3.83
N GLU A 14 -33.27 3.32 -3.65
CA GLU A 14 -33.35 1.96 -4.19
C GLU A 14 -34.59 1.17 -3.74
N SER A 15 -35.16 1.50 -2.58
CA SER A 15 -36.43 0.98 -2.08
C SER A 15 -37.62 1.26 -3.04
N TYR A 16 -37.52 2.32 -3.83
CA TYR A 16 -38.55 2.73 -4.79
C TYR A 16 -38.32 2.17 -6.20
N TYR A 17 -37.25 1.39 -6.44
CA TYR A 17 -36.88 0.84 -7.75
C TYR A 17 -38.05 0.16 -8.47
N ASN A 18 -38.73 -0.78 -7.81
CA ASN A 18 -39.86 -1.49 -8.40
C ASN A 18 -41.07 -0.57 -8.70
N GLN A 19 -41.23 0.51 -7.94
CA GLN A 19 -42.29 1.49 -8.15
C GLN A 19 -41.97 2.37 -9.39
N PHE A 20 -40.72 2.80 -9.55
CA PHE A 20 -40.26 3.51 -10.75
C PHE A 20 -40.34 2.66 -12.02
N LEU A 21 -39.97 1.37 -11.95
CA LEU A 21 -40.20 0.44 -13.05
C LEU A 21 -41.70 0.32 -13.41
N THR A 22 -42.59 0.38 -12.41
CA THR A 22 -44.05 0.34 -12.61
C THR A 22 -44.61 1.63 -13.22
N LEU A 23 -43.98 2.79 -12.99
CA LEU A 23 -44.26 4.03 -13.75
C LEU A 23 -43.72 4.02 -15.18
N GLY A 24 -42.92 3.02 -15.56
CA GLY A 24 -42.35 2.91 -16.90
C GLY A 24 -40.97 3.55 -17.05
N VAL A 25 -40.23 3.81 -15.96
CA VAL A 25 -38.81 4.20 -16.03
C VAL A 25 -37.98 3.04 -16.59
N GLN A 26 -37.44 3.19 -17.81
CA GLN A 26 -36.68 2.19 -18.56
C GLN A 26 -35.18 2.54 -18.63
N ASP A 27 -34.83 3.83 -18.68
CA ASP A 27 -33.48 4.34 -18.44
C ASP A 27 -33.45 5.63 -17.60
N GLU A 28 -32.24 6.12 -17.31
CA GLU A 28 -32.01 7.29 -16.45
C GLU A 28 -32.67 8.59 -16.97
N ARG A 29 -32.99 8.69 -18.27
CA ARG A 29 -33.77 9.80 -18.86
C ARG A 29 -35.11 9.96 -18.18
N ASP A 30 -35.77 8.83 -17.93
CA ASP A 30 -37.18 8.81 -17.58
C ASP A 30 -37.40 9.35 -16.15
N PHE A 31 -36.35 9.40 -15.32
CA PHE A 31 -36.38 10.14 -14.06
C PHE A 31 -36.49 11.66 -14.25
N ILE A 32 -35.87 12.23 -15.28
CA ILE A 32 -35.90 13.68 -15.56
C ILE A 32 -37.20 14.04 -16.28
N ASP A 33 -37.50 13.31 -17.36
CA ASP A 33 -38.56 13.67 -18.31
C ASP A 33 -39.92 12.99 -18.00
N GLY A 34 -39.90 11.87 -17.28
CA GLY A 34 -41.07 10.99 -17.05
C GLY A 34 -41.61 10.94 -15.62
N VAL A 35 -40.94 11.54 -14.62
CA VAL A 35 -41.38 11.55 -13.22
C VAL A 35 -41.59 12.98 -12.71
N ASN A 36 -42.84 13.32 -12.39
CA ASN A 36 -43.24 14.61 -11.84
C ASN A 36 -43.55 14.54 -10.32
N GLY A 37 -43.85 15.69 -9.71
CA GLY A 37 -44.10 15.79 -8.27
C GLY A 37 -45.31 14.99 -7.77
N GLU A 38 -46.40 14.92 -8.55
CA GLU A 38 -47.60 14.15 -8.18
C GLU A 38 -47.32 12.63 -8.15
N ASP A 39 -46.36 12.17 -8.94
CA ASP A 39 -45.99 10.75 -8.98
C ASP A 39 -45.15 10.36 -7.76
N LEU A 40 -44.29 11.26 -7.28
CA LEU A 40 -43.58 11.11 -6.01
C LEU A 40 -44.55 11.12 -4.80
N ASP A 41 -45.59 11.95 -4.86
CA ASP A 41 -46.66 11.96 -3.85
C ASP A 41 -47.44 10.63 -3.84
N LYS A 42 -47.77 10.07 -5.02
CA LYS A 42 -48.43 8.74 -5.13
C LYS A 42 -47.54 7.59 -4.63
N MET A 43 -46.21 7.75 -4.65
CA MET A 43 -45.25 6.81 -4.07
C MET A 43 -45.02 7.00 -2.56
N ASN A 44 -45.71 7.93 -1.91
CA ASN A 44 -45.53 8.30 -0.49
C ASN A 44 -44.10 8.78 -0.15
N PHE A 45 -43.43 9.52 -1.04
CA PHE A 45 -42.12 10.10 -0.73
C PHE A 45 -42.22 11.14 0.40
N SER A 46 -41.40 10.97 1.44
CA SER A 46 -41.19 12.03 2.43
C SER A 46 -40.50 13.25 1.83
N GLN A 47 -40.54 14.40 2.51
CA GLN A 47 -39.84 15.60 2.04
C GLN A 47 -38.32 15.40 1.91
N VAL A 48 -37.73 14.54 2.74
CA VAL A 48 -36.31 14.18 2.68
C VAL A 48 -36.01 13.36 1.41
N GLU A 49 -36.88 12.42 1.05
CA GLU A 49 -36.73 11.60 -0.15
C GLU A 49 -36.97 12.41 -1.43
N LYS A 50 -37.91 13.36 -1.43
CA LYS A 50 -38.07 14.34 -2.52
C LYS A 50 -36.79 15.16 -2.72
N ASN A 51 -36.17 15.64 -1.65
CA ASN A 51 -34.90 16.37 -1.71
C ASN A 51 -33.73 15.48 -2.21
N ARG A 52 -33.74 14.18 -1.91
CA ARG A 52 -32.78 13.20 -2.47
C ARG A 52 -33.04 12.94 -3.96
N PHE A 53 -34.31 12.87 -4.38
CA PHE A 53 -34.71 12.64 -5.76
C PHE A 53 -34.35 13.83 -6.67
N GLU A 54 -34.52 15.06 -6.21
CA GLU A 54 -34.06 16.23 -6.97
C GLU A 54 -32.52 16.29 -7.05
N LYS A 55 -31.79 15.94 -5.98
CA LYS A 55 -30.32 15.75 -6.04
C LYS A 55 -29.90 14.63 -7.01
N MET A 56 -30.73 13.60 -7.19
CA MET A 56 -30.52 12.53 -8.17
C MET A 56 -30.76 13.02 -9.60
N LYS A 57 -31.83 13.80 -9.84
CA LYS A 57 -32.07 14.46 -11.13
C LYS A 57 -30.89 15.35 -11.52
N ASP A 58 -30.42 16.19 -10.60
CA ASP A 58 -29.21 16.99 -10.75
C ASP A 58 -28.00 16.15 -11.16
N PHE A 59 -27.75 15.03 -10.49
CA PHE A 59 -26.65 14.13 -10.78
C PHE A 59 -26.76 13.47 -12.17
N ILE A 60 -27.94 12.98 -12.54
CA ILE A 60 -28.19 12.42 -13.88
C ILE A 60 -28.00 13.50 -14.97
N GLN A 61 -28.41 14.75 -14.72
CA GLN A 61 -28.18 15.87 -15.64
C GLN A 61 -26.68 16.19 -15.79
N ARG A 62 -25.91 16.15 -14.68
CA ARG A 62 -24.45 16.40 -14.70
C ARG A 62 -23.67 15.33 -15.47
N LEU A 63 -24.03 14.06 -15.31
CA LEU A 63 -23.45 12.92 -16.05
C LEU A 63 -23.66 13.00 -17.59
N ARG A 64 -24.53 13.90 -18.06
CA ARG A 64 -24.98 13.97 -19.46
C ARG A 64 -24.40 15.14 -20.25
N ALA A 65 -23.58 16.01 -19.66
CA ALA A 65 -22.91 17.09 -20.39
C ALA A 65 -21.98 16.50 -21.47
N PRO A 66 -22.27 16.63 -22.78
CA PRO A 66 -21.46 16.00 -23.80
C PRO A 66 -20.17 16.78 -24.03
N GLN A 67 -19.07 16.07 -24.30
CA GLN A 67 -17.90 16.63 -24.97
C GLN A 67 -18.23 16.97 -26.44
N GLN A 68 -19.01 18.04 -26.67
CA GLN A 68 -19.20 18.64 -27.99
C GLN A 68 -19.53 20.13 -27.85
N ALA A 69 -18.72 20.98 -28.47
CA ALA A 69 -18.93 22.41 -28.47
C ALA A 69 -20.09 22.79 -29.42
N MET A 70 -21.19 23.29 -28.86
CA MET A 70 -22.18 24.13 -29.55
C MET A 70 -22.64 25.24 -28.60
N PRO A 71 -22.84 26.49 -29.08
CA PRO A 71 -22.85 27.66 -28.20
C PRO A 71 -24.22 27.91 -27.57
N VAL A 72 -24.38 27.55 -26.30
CA VAL A 72 -25.42 28.14 -25.45
C VAL A 72 -24.87 29.45 -24.89
N GLN A 73 -25.34 30.59 -25.40
CA GLN A 73 -25.15 31.89 -24.76
C GLN A 73 -25.97 31.97 -23.45
N LYS A 74 -25.49 31.29 -22.42
CA LYS A 74 -25.49 31.85 -21.06
C LYS A 74 -24.09 32.39 -20.83
N SER A 75 -23.98 33.54 -20.18
CA SER A 75 -22.70 34.11 -19.79
C SER A 75 -22.08 33.26 -18.67
N MET A 76 -21.44 32.15 -19.04
CA MET A 76 -20.40 31.57 -18.20
C MET A 76 -19.33 32.65 -18.07
N GLU A 77 -19.19 33.17 -16.85
CA GLU A 77 -17.96 33.84 -16.45
C GLU A 77 -16.83 32.83 -16.71
N SER A 78 -15.84 33.22 -17.51
CA SER A 78 -14.80 32.31 -17.95
C SER A 78 -13.96 31.88 -16.76
N PHE A 79 -14.24 30.69 -16.21
CA PHE A 79 -13.46 30.12 -15.12
C PHE A 79 -12.08 29.70 -15.64
N HIS A 80 -11.06 30.20 -14.98
CA HIS A 80 -9.68 30.14 -15.42
C HIS A 80 -8.80 29.98 -14.19
N LEU A 81 -8.07 28.87 -14.09
CA LEU A 81 -7.06 28.69 -13.04
C LEU A 81 -5.70 28.41 -13.65
N ARG A 82 -4.65 28.68 -12.89
CA ARG A 82 -3.27 28.39 -13.26
C ARG A 82 -2.65 27.45 -12.24
N TYR A 83 -1.73 26.60 -12.68
CA TYR A 83 -0.87 25.84 -11.78
C TYR A 83 0.59 25.89 -12.22
N THR A 84 1.48 25.81 -11.25
CA THR A 84 2.93 25.67 -11.44
C THR A 84 3.45 24.51 -10.59
N TYR A 85 4.67 24.05 -10.84
CA TYR A 85 5.31 22.94 -10.14
C TYR A 85 6.84 23.10 -10.21
N PRO A 86 7.64 22.33 -9.45
CA PRO A 86 9.10 22.40 -9.49
C PRO A 86 9.64 22.22 -10.92
N HIS A 87 10.53 23.11 -11.36
CA HIS A 87 11.04 23.19 -12.74
C HIS A 87 10.01 23.53 -13.84
N CYS A 88 8.76 23.87 -13.52
CA CYS A 88 7.82 24.39 -14.52
C CYS A 88 8.32 25.76 -15.03
N PRO A 89 8.53 25.95 -16.36
CA PRO A 89 9.14 27.17 -16.88
C PRO A 89 8.21 28.39 -16.76
N GLU A 90 6.92 28.20 -17.00
CA GLU A 90 5.85 29.20 -16.85
C GLU A 90 4.60 28.50 -16.26
N PRO A 91 3.75 29.18 -15.48
CA PRO A 91 2.48 28.62 -15.00
C PRO A 91 1.58 28.20 -16.17
N LYS A 92 0.89 27.06 -16.02
CA LYS A 92 0.02 26.48 -17.05
C LYS A 92 -1.45 26.73 -16.74
N ASP A 93 -2.22 27.07 -17.77
CA ASP A 93 -3.66 27.33 -17.66
C ASP A 93 -4.48 26.03 -17.63
N ILE A 94 -5.62 26.09 -16.93
CA ILE A 94 -6.77 25.18 -17.03
C ILE A 94 -8.02 26.05 -17.19
N ARG A 95 -8.83 25.75 -18.21
CA ARG A 95 -10.00 26.56 -18.63
C ARG A 95 -11.25 25.73 -18.94
N ASP A 96 -11.14 24.42 -18.76
CA ASP A 96 -12.10 23.39 -19.15
C ASP A 96 -12.75 22.70 -17.94
N MET A 97 -12.91 23.45 -16.84
CA MET A 97 -13.54 22.98 -15.61
C MET A 97 -14.66 23.94 -15.16
N ASP A 98 -15.75 23.40 -14.63
CA ASP A 98 -16.80 24.15 -13.94
C ASP A 98 -16.57 24.05 -12.42
N PRO A 99 -16.35 25.17 -11.71
CA PRO A 99 -16.00 25.13 -10.29
C PRO A 99 -17.13 24.60 -9.39
N ALA A 100 -18.38 24.59 -9.84
CA ALA A 100 -19.51 24.04 -9.10
C ALA A 100 -19.74 22.54 -9.34
N GLN A 101 -19.09 21.97 -10.36
CA GLN A 101 -19.27 20.56 -10.76
C GLN A 101 -18.01 19.74 -10.53
N ASN A 102 -16.86 20.26 -10.94
CA ASN A 102 -15.59 19.57 -10.79
C ASN A 102 -15.08 19.65 -9.36
N THR A 103 -14.45 18.55 -8.95
CA THR A 103 -13.87 18.35 -7.63
C THR A 103 -12.38 18.68 -7.60
N VAL A 104 -11.79 18.75 -6.40
CA VAL A 104 -10.33 18.85 -6.26
C VAL A 104 -9.64 17.57 -6.80
N GLU A 105 -10.26 16.40 -6.66
CA GLU A 105 -9.78 15.15 -7.27
C GLU A 105 -9.81 15.21 -8.81
N ASP A 106 -10.87 15.75 -9.42
CA ASP A 106 -10.91 15.99 -10.87
C ASP A 106 -9.77 16.92 -11.31
N LEU A 107 -9.48 17.97 -10.54
CA LEU A 107 -8.38 18.90 -10.82
C LEU A 107 -7.01 18.20 -10.70
N MET A 108 -6.81 17.35 -9.68
CA MET A 108 -5.61 16.52 -9.55
C MET A 108 -5.43 15.60 -10.76
N LEU A 109 -6.49 14.88 -11.17
CA LEU A 109 -6.49 14.01 -12.34
C LEU A 109 -6.25 14.78 -13.64
N ARG A 110 -6.86 15.97 -13.77
CA ARG A 110 -6.72 16.85 -14.94
C ARG A 110 -5.32 17.41 -15.10
N ILE A 111 -4.63 17.74 -13.99
CA ILE A 111 -3.20 18.12 -13.96
C ILE A 111 -2.33 16.91 -14.30
N CYS A 112 -2.58 15.74 -13.70
CA CYS A 112 -1.84 14.51 -14.04
C CYS A 112 -1.97 14.15 -15.53
N HIS A 113 -3.15 14.31 -16.13
CA HIS A 113 -3.36 14.13 -17.56
C HIS A 113 -2.60 15.19 -18.40
N GLN A 114 -2.63 16.47 -18.00
CA GLN A 114 -1.92 17.54 -18.70
C GLN A 114 -0.39 17.35 -18.71
N GLU A 115 0.15 16.77 -17.64
CA GLU A 115 1.58 16.47 -17.50
C GLU A 115 1.97 15.03 -17.93
N ALA A 116 1.05 14.28 -18.55
CA ALA A 116 1.24 12.89 -18.98
C ALA A 116 1.79 11.96 -17.86
N ILE A 117 1.33 12.16 -16.63
CA ILE A 117 1.79 11.43 -15.44
C ILE A 117 1.25 9.99 -15.47
N GLY A 118 2.17 9.02 -15.45
CA GLY A 118 1.82 7.59 -15.43
C GLY A 118 1.10 7.14 -14.16
N ASN A 119 0.39 6.01 -14.27
CA ASN A 119 -0.53 5.51 -13.24
C ASN A 119 0.05 5.25 -11.83
N SER A 120 1.37 5.24 -11.64
CA SER A 120 2.05 5.07 -10.35
C SER A 120 2.22 6.37 -9.55
N LYS A 121 2.06 7.54 -10.18
CA LYS A 121 2.20 8.85 -9.53
C LYS A 121 0.87 9.61 -9.51
N ALA A 122 0.77 10.55 -8.58
CA ALA A 122 -0.31 11.52 -8.46
C ALA A 122 0.27 12.90 -8.09
N VAL A 123 -0.58 13.86 -7.77
CA VAL A 123 -0.21 15.24 -7.48
C VAL A 123 -0.86 15.71 -6.17
N CYS A 124 -0.09 16.34 -5.30
CA CYS A 124 -0.59 17.14 -4.20
C CYS A 124 -0.72 18.60 -4.65
N LEU A 125 -1.82 19.25 -4.29
CA LEU A 125 -2.08 20.66 -4.60
C LEU A 125 -1.92 21.53 -3.37
N TYR A 126 -1.44 22.74 -3.60
CA TYR A 126 -1.21 23.79 -2.61
C TYR A 126 -1.67 25.12 -3.22
N THR A 127 -1.92 26.12 -2.38
CA THR A 127 -2.00 27.50 -2.87
C THR A 127 -0.63 28.02 -3.28
N ILE A 128 -0.57 29.16 -3.98
CA ILE A 128 0.70 29.80 -4.34
C ILE A 128 1.53 30.20 -3.10
N GLU A 129 0.87 30.41 -1.95
CA GLU A 129 1.47 30.65 -0.63
C GLU A 129 1.93 29.36 0.09
N GLY A 130 1.86 28.21 -0.57
CA GLY A 130 2.34 26.94 -0.02
C GLY A 130 1.44 26.28 1.03
N MET A 131 0.23 26.79 1.26
CA MET A 131 -0.78 26.10 2.09
C MET A 131 -1.26 24.83 1.37
N PRO A 132 -1.31 23.66 2.02
CA PRO A 132 -1.84 22.45 1.38
C PRO A 132 -3.33 22.57 1.08
N LEU A 133 -3.77 21.95 -0.02
CA LEU A 133 -5.18 21.84 -0.43
C LEU A 133 -5.65 20.39 -0.56
N THR A 134 -4.73 19.43 -0.63
CA THR A 134 -5.02 18.00 -0.75
C THR A 134 -4.45 17.26 0.45
N ASP A 135 -5.20 17.16 1.53
CA ASP A 135 -4.77 16.50 2.78
C ASP A 135 -5.57 15.24 3.10
N ASP A 136 -6.87 15.26 2.80
CA ASP A 136 -7.75 14.11 2.99
C ASP A 136 -8.60 13.83 1.74
N PRO A 137 -8.70 12.55 1.31
CA PRO A 137 -9.48 12.18 0.14
C PRO A 137 -10.97 12.55 0.23
N PHE A 138 -11.60 12.64 1.41
CA PHE A 138 -12.97 13.14 1.53
C PHE A 138 -13.09 14.59 1.04
N PHE A 139 -12.20 15.49 1.48
CA PHE A 139 -12.21 16.89 1.02
C PHE A 139 -11.74 17.05 -0.43
N ASN A 140 -11.09 16.03 -1.01
CA ASN A 140 -10.76 16.03 -2.43
C ASN A 140 -11.99 15.78 -3.32
N THR A 141 -13.03 15.07 -2.83
CA THR A 141 -14.31 14.88 -3.54
C THR A 141 -15.22 16.11 -3.53
N TRP A 142 -14.84 17.19 -2.85
CA TRP A 142 -15.62 18.43 -2.81
C TRP A 142 -15.36 19.30 -4.04
N SER A 143 -16.37 20.07 -4.45
CA SER A 143 -16.26 20.97 -5.62
C SER A 143 -15.18 22.04 -5.42
N LEU A 144 -14.59 22.53 -6.52
CA LEU A 144 -13.61 23.62 -6.46
C LEU A 144 -14.18 24.86 -5.75
N LYS A 145 -15.47 25.14 -5.96
CA LYS A 145 -16.22 26.21 -5.29
C LYS A 145 -16.34 25.97 -3.78
N ASP A 146 -16.70 24.76 -3.34
CA ASP A 146 -16.79 24.41 -1.92
C ASP A 146 -15.41 24.41 -1.22
N ARG A 147 -14.32 24.26 -1.98
CA ARG A 147 -12.93 24.35 -1.51
C ARG A 147 -12.31 25.74 -1.68
N HIS A 148 -13.11 26.76 -2.02
CA HIS A 148 -12.69 28.15 -2.19
C HIS A 148 -11.51 28.31 -3.18
N ILE A 149 -11.63 27.66 -4.34
CA ILE A 149 -10.76 27.83 -5.50
C ILE A 149 -11.52 28.70 -6.50
N GLU A 150 -11.17 29.99 -6.52
CA GLU A 150 -11.87 31.03 -7.26
C GLU A 150 -11.31 31.25 -8.67
N ASN A 151 -12.04 31.98 -9.50
CA ASN A 151 -11.57 32.36 -10.83
C ASN A 151 -10.29 33.20 -10.73
N GLY A 152 -9.28 32.88 -11.55
CA GLY A 152 -7.96 33.50 -11.51
C GLY A 152 -6.96 32.85 -10.55
N SER A 153 -7.37 31.87 -9.73
CA SER A 153 -6.51 31.19 -8.76
C SER A 153 -5.23 30.64 -9.39
N GLU A 154 -4.10 30.83 -8.70
CA GLU A 154 -2.82 30.20 -9.05
C GLU A 154 -2.43 29.19 -7.97
N LEU A 155 -2.14 27.96 -8.37
CA LEU A 155 -1.87 26.82 -7.50
C LEU A 155 -0.45 26.29 -7.67
N TYR A 156 0.07 25.64 -6.64
CA TYR A 156 1.33 24.90 -6.71
C TYR A 156 1.03 23.39 -6.69
N ALA A 157 1.68 22.63 -7.56
CA ALA A 157 1.55 21.19 -7.67
C ALA A 157 2.88 20.50 -7.31
N ILE A 158 2.81 19.41 -6.53
CA ILE A 158 3.96 18.53 -6.23
C ILE A 158 3.57 17.11 -6.59
N PHE A 159 4.30 16.51 -7.54
CA PHE A 159 4.10 15.12 -7.94
C PHE A 159 4.74 14.17 -6.93
N THR A 160 4.06 13.06 -6.66
CA THR A 160 4.47 12.09 -5.64
C THR A 160 3.92 10.68 -5.96
N PRO A 161 4.51 9.57 -5.46
CA PRO A 161 3.94 8.23 -5.61
C PRO A 161 2.51 8.14 -5.05
N LYS A 162 1.63 7.39 -5.73
CA LYS A 162 0.23 7.24 -5.27
C LYS A 162 0.10 6.65 -3.87
N GLU A 163 1.06 5.83 -3.46
CA GLU A 163 1.15 5.23 -2.12
C GLU A 163 1.23 6.26 -0.99
N ASN A 164 1.67 7.49 -1.28
CA ASN A 164 1.68 8.58 -0.30
C ASN A 164 0.28 9.18 -0.05
N LEU A 165 -0.65 9.03 -1.00
CA LEU A 165 -2.01 9.52 -0.86
C LEU A 165 -2.89 8.47 -0.17
N LYS A 166 -3.63 8.91 0.86
CA LYS A 166 -4.65 8.07 1.50
C LYS A 166 -5.79 7.84 0.49
N GLN A 167 -6.30 6.61 0.44
CA GLN A 167 -7.52 6.30 -0.31
C GLN A 167 -8.75 6.82 0.46
N ALA A 168 -9.79 7.24 -0.27
CA ALA A 168 -11.06 7.62 0.34
C ALA A 168 -11.58 6.45 1.20
N PRO A 169 -11.88 6.66 2.49
CA PRO A 169 -12.61 5.66 3.25
C PRO A 169 -13.95 5.45 2.56
N GLN A 170 -14.28 4.20 2.21
CA GLN A 170 -15.59 3.89 1.66
C GLN A 170 -16.64 4.34 2.69
N MET A 171 -17.63 5.12 2.26
CA MET A 171 -18.74 5.46 3.15
C MET A 171 -19.36 4.15 3.64
N PRO A 172 -19.50 3.95 4.96
CA PRO A 172 -19.98 2.69 5.49
C PRO A 172 -21.34 2.35 4.87
N GLN A 173 -21.48 1.11 4.37
CA GLN A 173 -22.80 0.57 4.08
C GLN A 173 -23.60 0.58 5.39
N ARG A 174 -24.89 0.85 5.26
CA ARG A 174 -25.78 1.26 6.33
C ARG A 174 -25.93 0.18 7.41
N GLU A 175 -25.03 0.18 8.40
CA GLU A 175 -25.35 -0.40 9.70
C GLU A 175 -26.51 0.40 10.28
N MET A 176 -27.65 -0.26 10.46
CA MET A 176 -28.76 0.29 11.23
C MET A 176 -28.37 0.30 12.71
N THR A 177 -27.62 1.32 13.11
CA THR A 177 -27.70 1.81 14.49
C THR A 177 -29.16 2.14 14.77
N ASP A 178 -29.68 1.67 15.89
CA ASP A 178 -31.09 1.86 16.24
C ASP A 178 -31.44 3.36 16.19
N ILE A 179 -32.56 3.68 15.55
CA ILE A 179 -33.06 5.07 15.43
C ILE A 179 -33.93 5.41 16.66
N SER A 180 -33.84 4.59 17.71
CA SER A 180 -34.37 4.87 19.04
C SER A 180 -33.79 6.17 19.59
N GLY A 181 -34.70 6.97 20.16
CA GLY A 181 -34.52 8.36 20.55
C GLY A 181 -35.82 9.11 20.26
N GLU A 182 -36.47 9.64 21.30
CA GLU A 182 -37.69 10.42 21.14
C GLU A 182 -37.36 11.90 20.90
N GLU A 183 -36.22 12.35 21.44
CA GLU A 183 -35.71 13.70 21.45
C GLU A 183 -35.06 14.11 20.12
N ASN A 184 -35.28 15.36 19.71
CA ASN A 184 -34.64 15.92 18.50
C ASN A 184 -33.58 16.96 18.92
N VAL A 185 -32.31 16.67 18.62
CA VAL A 185 -31.20 17.61 18.83
C VAL A 185 -30.81 18.26 17.50
N ARG A 186 -30.69 19.59 17.51
CA ARG A 186 -30.19 20.35 16.36
C ARG A 186 -28.67 20.30 16.31
N CYS A 187 -28.12 19.95 15.16
CA CYS A 187 -26.69 19.88 14.90
C CYS A 187 -26.31 20.80 13.74
N HIS A 188 -25.46 21.80 14.00
CA HIS A 188 -24.91 22.66 12.96
C HIS A 188 -23.59 22.10 12.46
N ILE A 189 -23.42 21.95 11.14
CA ILE A 189 -22.16 21.52 10.53
C ILE A 189 -21.58 22.66 9.68
N MET A 190 -20.32 23.00 9.95
CA MET A 190 -19.54 23.99 9.18
C MET A 190 -19.70 23.76 7.66
N LEU A 191 -19.95 24.84 6.91
CA LEU A 191 -20.14 24.84 5.45
C LEU A 191 -21.39 24.08 4.93
N LYS A 192 -22.16 23.40 5.79
CA LYS A 192 -23.29 22.52 5.39
C LYS A 192 -24.61 22.87 6.06
N GLY A 193 -24.59 23.59 7.19
CA GLY A 193 -25.78 24.13 7.85
C GLY A 193 -26.38 23.18 8.90
N ASP A 194 -27.64 23.42 9.23
CA ASP A 194 -28.35 22.74 10.31
C ASP A 194 -28.96 21.40 9.87
N TYR A 195 -28.88 20.43 10.78
CA TYR A 195 -29.50 19.10 10.70
C TYR A 195 -30.24 18.82 12.01
N GLU A 196 -31.32 18.04 11.94
CA GLU A 196 -32.02 17.54 13.13
C GLU A 196 -31.76 16.03 13.25
N VAL A 197 -31.30 15.59 14.42
CA VAL A 197 -30.90 14.20 14.69
C VAL A 197 -31.66 13.68 15.90
N LYS A 198 -32.25 12.49 15.74
CA LYS A 198 -32.96 11.79 16.84
C LYS A 198 -31.97 11.08 17.75
N VAL A 199 -32.02 11.39 19.02
CA VAL A 199 -31.12 10.86 20.05
C VAL A 199 -31.87 10.42 21.28
N ASP A 200 -31.23 9.57 22.09
CA ASP A 200 -31.58 9.34 23.48
C ASP A 200 -30.57 10.09 24.33
N LEU A 201 -31.01 11.11 25.09
CA LEU A 201 -30.10 11.97 25.85
C LEU A 201 -29.41 11.24 27.02
N GLU A 202 -30.06 10.22 27.59
CA GLU A 202 -29.57 9.46 28.75
C GLU A 202 -28.66 8.28 28.35
N SER A 203 -28.69 7.82 27.09
CA SER A 203 -27.90 6.65 26.66
C SER A 203 -26.99 6.87 25.45
N ASP A 204 -27.28 7.81 24.55
CA ASP A 204 -26.36 8.12 23.45
C ASP A 204 -25.09 8.82 23.97
N THR A 205 -24.00 8.63 23.25
CA THR A 205 -22.71 9.29 23.50
C THR A 205 -22.39 10.23 22.34
N ILE A 206 -21.42 11.15 22.51
CA ILE A 206 -20.92 11.98 21.39
C ILE A 206 -20.47 11.14 20.19
N ARG A 207 -19.95 9.92 20.42
CA ARG A 207 -19.59 8.98 19.34
C ARG A 207 -20.82 8.50 18.57
N VAL A 208 -21.93 8.21 19.26
CA VAL A 208 -23.20 7.81 18.63
C VAL A 208 -23.83 9.00 17.91
N LEU A 209 -23.83 10.20 18.50
CA LEU A 209 -24.29 11.42 17.84
C LEU A 209 -23.50 11.70 16.54
N ARG A 210 -22.17 11.59 16.56
CA ARG A 210 -21.32 11.68 15.34
C ARG A 210 -21.74 10.65 14.28
N GLN A 211 -22.09 9.43 14.67
CA GLN A 211 -22.52 8.37 13.73
C GLN A 211 -23.93 8.62 13.18
N LYS A 212 -24.90 9.01 14.03
CA LYS A 212 -26.25 9.37 13.61
C LYS A 212 -26.24 10.60 12.69
N LEU A 213 -25.48 11.64 13.04
CA LEU A 213 -25.26 12.83 12.20
C LEU A 213 -24.52 12.50 10.89
N SER A 214 -23.58 11.56 10.90
CA SER A 214 -22.92 11.05 9.69
C SER A 214 -23.90 10.38 8.72
N ASN A 215 -24.83 9.58 9.27
CA ASN A 215 -25.88 8.92 8.49
C ASN A 215 -26.82 9.94 7.82
N GLU A 216 -27.23 11.00 8.52
CA GLU A 216 -28.13 12.03 7.96
C GLU A 216 -27.43 13.03 7.02
N SER A 217 -26.25 13.52 7.40
CA SER A 217 -25.51 14.52 6.61
C SER A 217 -24.79 13.95 5.38
N GLY A 218 -24.44 12.66 5.40
CA GLY A 218 -23.56 12.04 4.41
C GLY A 218 -22.08 12.40 4.58
N ILE A 219 -21.69 13.03 5.69
CA ILE A 219 -20.31 13.37 6.02
C ILE A 219 -19.77 12.27 6.94
N PRO A 220 -18.59 11.67 6.68
CA PRO A 220 -18.08 10.59 7.51
C PRO A 220 -17.88 11.01 8.98
N ALA A 221 -18.28 10.14 9.92
CA ALA A 221 -18.26 10.43 11.37
C ALA A 221 -16.86 10.85 11.90
N HIS A 222 -15.78 10.35 11.29
CA HIS A 222 -14.41 10.73 11.64
C HIS A 222 -14.05 12.17 11.24
N VAL A 223 -14.73 12.75 10.24
CA VAL A 223 -14.53 14.15 9.80
C VAL A 223 -15.31 15.14 10.68
N LEU A 224 -16.38 14.67 11.33
CA LEU A 224 -17.23 15.48 12.23
C LEU A 224 -16.56 15.68 13.58
N LEU A 225 -16.00 16.87 13.80
CA LEU A 225 -15.22 17.23 15.00
C LEU A 225 -16.08 18.05 15.97
N TYR A 226 -16.54 17.39 17.03
CA TYR A 226 -17.26 17.98 18.17
C TYR A 226 -16.34 18.89 19.01
N LYS A 227 -16.92 19.96 19.58
CA LYS A 227 -16.19 21.00 20.35
C LYS A 227 -16.82 21.42 21.68
N GLY A 228 -17.91 20.78 22.11
CA GLY A 228 -18.52 21.02 23.43
C GLY A 228 -17.85 20.24 24.57
N GLU A 229 -18.51 20.20 25.72
CA GLU A 229 -18.03 19.48 26.91
C GLU A 229 -18.11 17.95 26.73
N HIS A 230 -17.22 17.22 27.39
CA HIS A 230 -17.16 15.76 27.30
C HIS A 230 -17.71 15.10 28.57
N GLY A 231 -18.77 14.31 28.41
CA GLY A 231 -19.35 13.43 29.42
C GLY A 231 -19.50 11.98 28.91
N GLU A 232 -20.08 11.10 29.73
CA GLU A 232 -20.35 9.72 29.32
C GLU A 232 -21.55 9.67 28.35
N THR A 233 -22.62 10.41 28.65
CA THR A 233 -23.85 10.54 27.85
C THR A 233 -23.99 11.92 27.19
N LEU A 234 -24.95 12.11 26.27
CA LEU A 234 -25.25 13.44 25.72
C LEU A 234 -25.74 14.42 26.79
N GLN A 235 -26.56 13.95 27.75
CA GLN A 235 -27.01 14.75 28.89
C GLN A 235 -25.82 15.20 29.77
N ASP A 236 -24.84 14.34 30.01
CA ASP A 236 -23.60 14.70 30.73
C ASP A 236 -22.75 15.72 29.97
N CYS A 237 -22.89 15.80 28.64
CA CYS A 237 -22.26 16.83 27.80
C CYS A 237 -23.05 18.15 27.78
N GLY A 238 -24.13 18.27 28.56
CA GLY A 238 -25.00 19.45 28.61
C GLY A 238 -25.95 19.61 27.42
N ILE A 239 -26.06 18.59 26.56
CA ILE A 239 -26.87 18.65 25.33
C ILE A 239 -28.34 18.39 25.65
N ASN A 240 -29.23 19.19 25.04
CA ASN A 240 -30.69 19.08 25.13
C ASN A 240 -31.36 19.57 23.84
N GLU A 241 -32.69 19.47 23.75
CA GLU A 241 -33.47 19.84 22.54
C GLU A 241 -33.40 21.34 22.17
N GLU A 242 -33.15 22.24 23.14
CA GLU A 242 -33.05 23.68 22.89
C GLU A 242 -31.64 24.10 22.42
N THR A 243 -30.61 23.27 22.67
CA THR A 243 -29.22 23.56 22.29
C THR A 243 -28.89 23.15 20.86
N THR A 244 -28.21 24.04 20.13
CA THR A 244 -27.59 23.69 18.85
C THR A 244 -26.18 23.14 19.09
N VAL A 245 -25.91 21.92 18.65
CA VAL A 245 -24.60 21.28 18.77
C VAL A 245 -23.76 21.59 17.53
N HIS A 246 -22.63 22.30 17.70
CA HIS A 246 -21.77 22.71 16.59
C HIS A 246 -20.68 21.68 16.29
N PHE A 247 -20.55 21.32 15.01
CA PHE A 247 -19.53 20.44 14.47
C PHE A 247 -18.65 21.17 13.45
N SER A 248 -17.36 21.25 13.78
CA SER A 248 -16.31 21.63 12.84
C SER A 248 -15.95 20.44 11.93
N LEU A 249 -15.34 20.69 10.76
CA LEU A 249 -14.87 19.64 9.87
C LEU A 249 -13.35 19.50 9.93
N SER A 250 -12.85 18.30 10.23
CA SER A 250 -11.41 18.01 10.20
C SER A 250 -11.15 16.53 10.01
N SER A 251 -10.22 16.18 9.12
CA SER A 251 -9.77 14.81 8.82
C SER A 251 -8.64 14.31 9.72
N PHE A 252 -8.14 15.16 10.61
CA PHE A 252 -7.07 14.85 11.55
C PHE A 252 -7.66 14.28 12.85
N PRO A 253 -6.94 13.37 13.54
CA PRO A 253 -7.43 12.78 14.78
C PRO A 253 -7.68 13.83 15.87
N ASP A 254 -8.58 13.49 16.80
CA ASP A 254 -8.92 14.33 17.96
C ASP A 254 -7.72 14.50 18.91
N GLU A 255 -6.79 13.54 18.91
CA GLU A 255 -5.54 13.55 19.69
C GLU A 255 -4.42 14.32 18.98
N LYS A 256 -3.59 15.02 19.77
CA LYS A 256 -2.40 15.71 19.24
C LYS A 256 -1.34 14.67 18.88
N PRO A 257 -0.83 14.62 17.62
CA PRO A 257 0.20 13.68 17.23
C PRO A 257 1.51 13.91 17.99
N ASP A 258 2.29 12.83 18.21
CA ASP A 258 3.65 12.95 18.75
C ASP A 258 4.51 13.79 17.78
N ASN A 259 5.29 14.71 18.35
CA ASN A 259 6.25 15.51 17.61
C ASN A 259 7.26 14.62 16.84
N MET A 260 7.54 13.41 17.33
CA MET A 260 8.43 12.44 16.67
C MET A 260 7.84 11.82 15.40
N GLU A 261 6.51 11.67 15.31
CA GLU A 261 5.86 10.93 14.21
C GLU A 261 6.14 11.57 12.84
N PHE A 262 6.27 12.90 12.81
CA PHE A 262 6.64 13.63 11.59
C PHE A 262 8.00 13.21 11.02
N TYR A 263 8.91 12.65 11.82
CA TYR A 263 10.28 12.29 11.40
C TYR A 263 10.47 10.80 11.11
N LEU A 264 9.42 9.98 11.22
CA LEU A 264 9.48 8.57 10.82
C LEU A 264 9.53 8.43 9.29
N ASN A 265 10.16 7.37 8.79
CA ASN A 265 10.19 7.06 7.35
C ASN A 265 8.85 6.44 6.87
N ASP A 266 7.80 7.26 6.71
CA ASP A 266 6.44 6.84 6.30
C ASP A 266 5.95 7.48 4.98
N VAL A 267 6.82 8.20 4.26
CA VAL A 267 6.56 8.83 2.96
C VAL A 267 7.60 8.33 1.95
N VAL A 268 7.14 7.76 0.85
CA VAL A 268 7.98 7.21 -0.22
C VAL A 268 8.41 8.34 -1.16
N PRO A 269 9.71 8.64 -1.34
CA PRO A 269 10.14 9.68 -2.27
C PRO A 269 9.88 9.29 -3.73
N SER A 270 9.60 10.26 -4.62
CA SER A 270 9.40 10.01 -6.06
C SER A 270 10.58 9.37 -6.77
N VAL A 271 11.77 9.43 -6.17
CA VAL A 271 13.01 8.80 -6.62
C VAL A 271 13.57 7.98 -5.46
N GLN A 272 13.62 6.66 -5.63
CA GLN A 272 14.02 5.72 -4.59
C GLN A 272 15.41 6.07 -4.04
N GLN A 273 15.53 6.14 -2.72
CA GLN A 273 16.76 6.44 -1.98
C GLN A 273 17.27 5.20 -1.27
N THR A 274 18.56 5.16 -0.91
CA THR A 274 19.10 4.10 -0.05
C THR A 274 18.48 4.17 1.36
N GLN A 275 18.43 3.04 2.07
CA GLN A 275 17.96 2.98 3.46
C GLN A 275 18.78 3.93 4.36
N LYS A 276 20.11 3.88 4.19
CA LYS A 276 21.06 4.80 4.82
C LYS A 276 20.75 6.25 4.49
N GLY A 277 20.42 6.57 3.24
CA GLY A 277 20.00 7.90 2.82
C GLY A 277 18.75 8.38 3.55
N LEU A 278 17.71 7.56 3.60
CA LEU A 278 16.48 7.87 4.35
C LEU A 278 16.77 8.11 5.84
N SER A 279 17.61 7.28 6.47
CA SER A 279 18.03 7.49 7.87
C SER A 279 18.79 8.82 8.04
N ALA A 280 19.72 9.15 7.15
CA ALA A 280 20.50 10.37 7.20
C ALA A 280 19.62 11.61 6.99
N PHE A 281 18.66 11.55 6.07
CA PHE A 281 17.71 12.62 5.80
C PHE A 281 16.81 12.90 7.01
N PHE A 282 16.08 11.90 7.50
CA PHE A 282 15.13 12.12 8.60
C PHE A 282 15.84 12.44 9.92
N SER A 283 16.95 11.76 10.24
CA SER A 283 17.73 12.04 11.45
C SER A 283 18.40 13.42 11.42
N SER A 284 18.85 13.91 10.25
CA SER A 284 19.37 15.29 10.13
C SER A 284 18.26 16.33 10.22
N LEU A 285 17.11 16.10 9.57
CA LEU A 285 15.94 16.98 9.67
C LEU A 285 15.44 17.11 11.12
N TYR A 286 15.36 16.00 11.87
CA TYR A 286 15.02 16.02 13.30
C TYR A 286 16.09 16.74 14.13
N THR A 287 17.38 16.48 13.89
CA THR A 287 18.46 17.16 14.62
C THR A 287 18.38 18.69 14.43
N ILE A 288 18.05 19.14 13.23
CA ILE A 288 17.90 20.56 12.89
C ILE A 288 16.66 21.17 13.55
N SER A 289 15.52 20.45 13.63
CA SER A 289 14.32 20.98 14.29
C SER A 289 14.54 21.31 15.76
N VAL A 290 15.39 20.53 16.45
CA VAL A 290 15.73 20.76 17.87
C VAL A 290 16.87 21.77 18.05
N LYS A 291 17.85 21.81 17.13
CA LYS A 291 19.04 22.69 17.25
C LYS A 291 18.88 24.08 16.64
N HIS A 292 18.06 24.21 15.61
CA HIS A 292 17.95 25.38 14.75
C HIS A 292 16.48 25.74 14.53
N SER A 293 15.79 26.09 15.61
CA SER A 293 14.39 26.56 15.59
C SER A 293 14.26 28.08 15.74
N GLY A 294 13.10 28.63 15.38
CA GLY A 294 12.78 30.06 15.58
C GLY A 294 13.51 31.02 14.63
N GLU A 295 13.90 32.19 15.14
CA GLU A 295 14.41 33.31 14.33
C GLU A 295 15.65 32.94 13.50
N GLY A 296 16.53 32.10 14.04
CA GLY A 296 17.74 31.65 13.34
C GLY A 296 17.43 30.87 12.06
N PHE A 297 16.32 30.10 12.04
CA PHE A 297 15.91 29.34 10.87
C PHE A 297 15.34 30.24 9.75
N LYS A 298 14.83 31.44 10.05
CA LYS A 298 14.25 32.32 9.01
C LYS A 298 15.22 32.65 7.88
N LYS A 299 16.51 32.86 8.20
CA LYS A 299 17.56 33.07 7.18
C LYS A 299 17.76 31.83 6.30
N VAL A 300 17.75 30.64 6.91
CA VAL A 300 17.87 29.36 6.20
C VAL A 300 16.67 29.15 5.28
N ASN A 301 15.45 29.43 5.76
CA ASN A 301 14.23 29.37 4.97
C ASN A 301 14.22 30.37 3.80
N ALA A 302 14.67 31.62 4.05
CA ALA A 302 14.83 32.64 3.01
C ALA A 302 15.75 32.14 1.89
N TYR A 303 16.89 31.55 2.26
CA TYR A 303 17.87 31.04 1.33
C TYR A 303 17.34 29.80 0.57
N ILE A 304 16.66 28.87 1.26
CA ILE A 304 15.99 27.73 0.64
C ILE A 304 14.93 28.18 -0.38
N ARG A 305 14.08 29.17 -0.04
CA ARG A 305 13.05 29.69 -0.95
C ARG A 305 13.66 30.42 -2.15
N LYS A 306 14.73 31.19 -1.95
CA LYS A 306 15.50 31.86 -3.00
C LYS A 306 16.13 30.88 -4.01
N LEU A 307 16.65 29.75 -3.55
CA LEU A 307 17.22 28.71 -4.42
C LEU A 307 16.14 27.86 -5.10
N SER A 308 15.18 27.34 -4.34
CA SER A 308 14.17 26.40 -4.83
C SER A 308 13.05 27.07 -5.65
N GLY A 309 12.61 28.27 -5.28
CA GLY A 309 11.34 28.83 -5.77
C GLY A 309 10.11 28.00 -5.34
N CYS A 310 10.25 27.05 -4.42
CA CYS A 310 9.20 26.13 -4.01
C CYS A 310 8.51 26.65 -2.74
N ASN A 311 7.39 27.34 -2.92
CA ASN A 311 6.62 27.92 -1.82
C ASN A 311 6.05 26.85 -0.86
N PRO A 312 5.50 25.70 -1.31
CA PRO A 312 5.06 24.64 -0.39
C PRO A 312 6.18 24.09 0.51
N LEU A 313 7.40 23.96 -0.03
CA LEU A 313 8.59 23.54 0.73
C LEU A 313 8.92 24.57 1.82
N ALA A 314 9.06 25.85 1.44
CA ALA A 314 9.43 26.91 2.37
C ALA A 314 8.35 27.20 3.43
N GLN A 315 7.06 27.04 3.11
CA GLN A 315 5.97 27.16 4.05
C GLN A 315 5.98 26.00 5.07
N SER A 316 6.13 24.78 4.58
CA SER A 316 6.15 23.57 5.41
C SER A 316 7.36 23.54 6.34
N LEU A 317 8.55 23.94 5.85
CA LEU A 317 9.75 24.10 6.69
C LEU A 317 9.61 25.22 7.73
N HIS A 318 8.93 26.32 7.39
CA HIS A 318 8.68 27.38 8.37
C HIS A 318 7.79 26.92 9.54
N GLN A 319 6.74 26.14 9.26
CA GLN A 319 5.90 25.58 10.33
C GLN A 319 6.66 24.52 11.15
N LEU A 320 7.32 23.57 10.49
CA LEU A 320 8.05 22.48 11.16
C LEU A 320 9.23 22.99 11.99
N LEU A 321 10.14 23.76 11.39
CA LEU A 321 11.42 24.15 11.99
C LEU A 321 11.37 25.56 12.58
N GLY A 322 10.68 26.49 11.92
CA GLY A 322 10.53 27.87 12.39
C GLY A 322 9.59 28.00 13.60
N ARG A 323 8.48 27.25 13.63
CA ARG A 323 7.44 27.32 14.68
C ARG A 323 7.37 26.11 15.60
N ASN A 324 8.06 25.01 15.27
CA ASN A 324 7.97 23.72 15.99
C ASN A 324 6.54 23.15 16.03
N GLU A 325 5.83 23.24 14.89
CA GLU A 325 4.47 22.73 14.69
C GLU A 325 4.50 21.47 13.82
N SER A 326 3.79 20.42 14.24
CA SER A 326 3.63 19.21 13.43
C SER A 326 2.73 19.48 12.22
N GLY A 327 3.29 19.31 11.02
CA GLY A 327 2.58 19.53 9.76
C GLY A 327 1.73 18.34 9.30
N SER A 328 0.92 18.54 8.27
CA SER A 328 0.18 17.46 7.62
C SER A 328 1.08 16.49 6.83
N ARG A 329 0.54 15.33 6.45
CA ARG A 329 1.23 14.39 5.54
C ARG A 329 1.61 15.04 4.21
N THR A 330 0.78 15.94 3.71
CA THR A 330 1.02 16.69 2.47
C THR A 330 2.18 17.67 2.65
N GLN A 331 2.25 18.37 3.78
CA GLN A 331 3.43 19.18 4.13
C GLN A 331 4.72 18.35 4.23
N LYS A 332 4.63 17.11 4.74
CA LYS A 332 5.76 16.16 4.72
C LYS A 332 6.18 15.77 3.30
N ILE A 333 5.23 15.54 2.40
CA ILE A 333 5.50 15.31 0.97
C ILE A 333 6.21 16.53 0.34
N ALA A 334 5.75 17.76 0.63
CA ALA A 334 6.43 18.98 0.17
C ALA A 334 7.88 19.09 0.65
N ILE A 335 8.16 18.68 1.89
CA ILE A 335 9.51 18.64 2.46
C ILE A 335 10.36 17.55 1.81
N VAL A 336 9.85 16.32 1.67
CA VAL A 336 10.59 15.19 1.09
C VAL A 336 10.93 15.45 -0.38
N GLU A 337 9.92 15.74 -1.23
CA GLU A 337 10.12 15.95 -2.67
C GLU A 337 10.88 17.26 -2.95
N GLY A 338 10.59 18.32 -2.17
CA GLY A 338 11.24 19.62 -2.31
C GLY A 338 12.71 19.62 -1.88
N LEU A 339 13.04 18.97 -0.75
CA LEU A 339 14.45 18.83 -0.34
C LEU A 339 15.20 17.82 -1.20
N TYR A 340 14.57 16.75 -1.71
CA TYR A 340 15.19 15.88 -2.70
C TYR A 340 15.64 16.68 -3.94
N THR A 341 14.73 17.48 -4.50
CA THR A 341 15.03 18.31 -5.68
C THR A 341 16.12 19.34 -5.39
N LEU A 342 16.06 19.99 -4.22
CA LEU A 342 17.09 20.95 -3.79
C LEU A 342 18.46 20.30 -3.60
N PHE A 343 18.53 19.17 -2.89
CA PHE A 343 19.79 18.48 -2.60
C PHE A 343 20.40 17.90 -3.88
N ARG A 344 19.58 17.31 -4.77
CA ARG A 344 20.00 16.86 -6.10
C ARG A 344 20.68 17.97 -6.90
N GLU A 345 20.15 19.20 -6.85
CA GLU A 345 20.72 20.34 -7.57
C GLU A 345 21.97 20.95 -6.90
N LEU A 346 22.09 20.82 -5.57
CA LEU A 346 23.27 21.19 -4.77
C LEU A 346 24.45 20.20 -4.93
N LEU A 347 24.21 18.95 -5.34
CA LEU A 347 25.22 17.88 -5.36
C LEU A 347 25.81 17.63 -6.77
N PRO A 348 27.04 17.09 -6.89
CA PRO A 348 27.62 16.68 -8.17
C PRO A 348 26.92 15.41 -8.72
N SER A 349 25.99 15.60 -9.65
CA SER A 349 25.29 14.50 -10.34
C SER A 349 25.99 14.06 -11.63
N LEU A 350 25.59 12.91 -12.18
CA LEU A 350 26.08 12.34 -13.45
C LEU A 350 26.21 13.36 -14.60
N ASN A 351 25.27 14.31 -14.66
CA ASN A 351 25.20 15.33 -15.72
C ASN A 351 26.01 16.61 -15.41
N LYS A 352 26.50 16.78 -14.18
CA LYS A 352 27.31 17.93 -13.71
C LYS A 352 28.71 17.47 -13.28
N LYS A 353 29.55 17.02 -14.23
CA LYS A 353 30.94 16.59 -13.95
C LYS A 353 31.76 17.70 -13.27
N ARG A 354 31.87 17.65 -11.94
CA ARG A 354 32.64 18.57 -11.10
C ARG A 354 33.61 17.83 -10.15
N GLY A 355 34.69 17.30 -10.71
CA GLY A 355 35.95 17.00 -9.99
C GLY A 355 35.97 15.80 -9.03
N ASP A 356 34.98 15.69 -8.16
CA ASP A 356 34.89 14.71 -7.07
C ASP A 356 33.68 13.78 -7.25
N LYS A 357 33.66 12.67 -6.49
CA LYS A 357 32.66 11.57 -6.48
C LYS A 357 31.31 11.94 -7.12
N ILE A 358 30.98 11.29 -8.25
CA ILE A 358 29.64 11.35 -8.83
C ILE A 358 28.66 10.76 -7.82
N ILE A 359 27.60 11.51 -7.52
CA ILE A 359 26.50 11.09 -6.66
C ILE A 359 25.34 10.68 -7.58
N GLU A 360 24.84 9.46 -7.41
CA GLU A 360 23.69 8.98 -8.16
C GLU A 360 22.38 9.38 -7.49
N ASP A 361 21.28 9.27 -8.23
CA ASP A 361 19.97 9.68 -7.75
C ASP A 361 19.52 9.00 -6.43
N PRO A 362 19.86 7.73 -6.14
CA PRO A 362 19.57 7.09 -4.84
C PRO A 362 20.43 7.57 -3.66
N ASP A 363 21.58 8.18 -3.93
CA ASP A 363 22.58 8.59 -2.93
C ASP A 363 22.33 10.01 -2.38
N VAL A 364 21.40 10.77 -2.97
CA VAL A 364 21.17 12.19 -2.68
C VAL A 364 20.94 12.42 -1.18
N PHE A 365 20.09 11.61 -0.55
CA PHE A 365 19.78 11.73 0.87
C PHE A 365 20.89 11.24 1.82
N GLU A 366 21.85 10.39 1.39
CA GLU A 366 23.03 10.09 2.23
C GLU A 366 23.88 11.33 2.51
N ASN A 367 23.79 12.31 1.61
CA ASN A 367 24.53 13.56 1.67
C ASN A 367 23.70 14.71 2.30
N ALA A 368 22.51 14.43 2.84
CA ALA A 368 21.66 15.41 3.51
C ALA A 368 22.38 16.23 4.61
N PRO A 369 23.24 15.65 5.47
CA PRO A 369 24.02 16.45 6.44
C PRO A 369 24.96 17.47 5.78
N VAL A 370 25.53 17.15 4.60
CA VAL A 370 26.38 18.06 3.81
C VAL A 370 25.55 19.18 3.20
N CYS A 371 24.41 18.85 2.61
CA CYS A 371 23.49 19.84 2.05
C CYS A 371 22.96 20.82 3.11
N TRP A 372 22.61 20.31 4.31
CA TRP A 372 22.16 21.14 5.43
C TRP A 372 23.27 22.06 5.97
N ALA A 373 24.48 21.55 6.18
CA ALA A 373 25.62 22.37 6.61
C ALA A 373 25.91 23.50 5.61
N TYR A 374 25.87 23.21 4.30
CA TYR A 374 26.03 24.21 3.25
C TYR A 374 24.92 25.28 3.28
N LEU A 375 23.65 24.85 3.34
CA LEU A 375 22.51 25.77 3.38
C LEU A 375 22.57 26.70 4.59
N MET A 376 22.95 26.19 5.77
CA MET A 376 23.13 27.00 6.98
C MET A 376 24.32 27.97 6.85
N SER A 377 25.46 27.51 6.35
CA SER A 377 26.67 28.32 6.14
C SER A 377 26.39 29.52 5.21
N LYS A 378 25.71 29.30 4.08
CA LYS A 378 25.44 30.38 3.13
C LYS A 378 24.32 31.31 3.60
N ALA A 379 23.34 30.78 4.33
CA ALA A 379 22.23 31.57 4.87
C ALA A 379 22.65 32.67 5.85
N GLU A 380 23.84 32.59 6.49
CA GLU A 380 24.34 33.67 7.35
C GLU A 380 24.35 35.04 6.67
N LYS A 381 24.67 35.05 5.36
CA LYS A 381 24.78 36.23 4.49
C LYS A 381 23.44 36.69 3.90
N GLU A 382 22.37 35.92 4.09
CA GLU A 382 21.05 36.21 3.53
C GLU A 382 20.24 37.13 4.45
N SER A 383 19.37 37.96 3.86
CA SER A 383 18.45 38.83 4.60
C SER A 383 17.17 38.07 4.96
N SER A 384 16.75 38.12 6.22
CA SER A 384 15.45 37.61 6.66
C SER A 384 14.28 38.55 6.37
N GLN A 385 14.52 39.75 5.79
CA GLN A 385 13.50 40.77 5.54
C GLN A 385 12.38 40.34 4.59
N HIS A 386 12.57 39.25 3.83
CA HIS A 386 11.56 38.71 2.90
C HIS A 386 10.80 37.50 3.48
N GLU A 387 11.18 37.01 4.66
CA GLU A 387 10.48 35.94 5.40
C GLU A 387 9.65 36.53 6.55
N VAL A 388 8.82 37.50 6.19
CA VAL A 388 7.85 38.14 7.08
C VAL A 388 6.50 37.45 6.88
N PHE A 389 5.96 36.91 7.97
CA PHE A 389 4.66 36.24 8.01
C PHE A 389 3.71 37.01 8.94
N ALA A 390 2.47 37.20 8.50
CA ALA A 390 1.35 37.60 9.33
C ALA A 390 0.60 36.34 9.80
N PRO A 391 0.30 36.18 11.10
CA PRO A 391 -0.51 35.07 11.57
C PRO A 391 -2.00 35.32 11.30
N ILE A 392 -2.65 34.39 10.59
CA ILE A 392 -4.11 34.28 10.57
C ILE A 392 -4.53 33.44 11.78
N ASN A 393 -5.44 33.97 12.61
CA ASN A 393 -5.97 33.24 13.77
C ASN A 393 -7.03 32.23 13.32
N LEU A 394 -6.93 30.99 13.82
CA LEU A 394 -7.88 29.90 13.56
C LEU A 394 -8.75 29.59 14.79
N THR A 395 -8.66 30.44 15.81
CA THR A 395 -9.40 30.33 17.08
C THR A 395 -10.07 31.65 17.42
N SER A 396 -11.26 31.58 18.04
CA SER A 396 -11.97 32.71 18.62
C SER A 396 -11.18 33.36 19.77
N GLN A 397 -11.67 34.49 20.28
CA GLN A 397 -11.07 35.21 21.41
C GLN A 397 -10.97 34.35 22.70
N GLN A 398 -11.80 33.31 22.81
CA GLN A 398 -11.77 32.35 23.93
C GLN A 398 -10.72 31.23 23.73
N GLY A 399 -9.98 31.24 22.62
CA GLY A 399 -8.96 30.23 22.29
C GLY A 399 -9.52 28.91 21.73
N VAL A 400 -10.83 28.86 21.46
CA VAL A 400 -11.55 27.72 20.86
C VAL A 400 -11.43 27.80 19.34
N ARG A 401 -11.16 26.68 18.65
CA ARG A 401 -11.07 26.63 17.17
C ARG A 401 -12.43 26.99 16.55
N PHE A 402 -12.42 27.85 15.53
CA PHE A 402 -13.65 28.29 14.88
C PHE A 402 -14.48 27.13 14.32
N CYS A 403 -15.80 27.23 14.45
CA CYS A 403 -16.78 26.27 13.93
C CYS A 403 -17.60 26.84 12.77
N ASP A 404 -17.93 28.13 12.76
CA ASP A 404 -18.55 28.83 11.62
C ASP A 404 -18.00 30.28 11.56
N PRO A 405 -16.79 30.48 11.01
CA PRO A 405 -16.09 31.76 11.08
C PRO A 405 -16.68 32.80 10.10
N VAL A 406 -16.97 33.99 10.60
CA VAL A 406 -17.56 35.11 9.86
C VAL A 406 -16.77 36.40 10.03
N HIS A 407 -16.77 37.21 8.96
CA HIS A 407 -16.32 38.60 8.98
C HIS A 407 -17.48 39.54 9.32
N VAL A 408 -17.16 40.65 10.00
CA VAL A 408 -18.12 41.68 10.44
C VAL A 408 -17.79 43.02 9.76
N PRO A 409 -18.78 43.80 9.28
CA PRO A 409 -18.52 45.05 8.56
C PRO A 409 -17.61 46.02 9.33
N GLY A 410 -16.54 46.45 8.66
CA GLY A 410 -15.59 47.44 9.18
C GLY A 410 -14.51 46.90 10.12
N LEU A 411 -14.52 45.61 10.43
CA LEU A 411 -13.54 44.97 11.32
C LEU A 411 -12.58 44.06 10.52
N PRO A 412 -11.29 44.00 10.88
CA PRO A 412 -10.32 43.08 10.28
C PRO A 412 -10.32 41.69 10.94
N ASP A 413 -10.94 41.56 12.11
CA ASP A 413 -10.97 40.33 12.90
C ASP A 413 -12.08 39.38 12.43
N VAL A 414 -11.80 38.09 12.56
CA VAL A 414 -12.76 37.00 12.31
C VAL A 414 -13.45 36.62 13.62
N PHE A 415 -14.77 36.41 13.55
CA PHE A 415 -15.63 36.09 14.69
C PHE A 415 -16.31 34.74 14.51
N GLU A 416 -16.71 34.11 15.61
CA GLU A 416 -17.58 32.93 15.58
C GLU A 416 -19.02 33.38 15.31
N ARG A 417 -19.75 32.73 14.39
CA ARG A 417 -21.09 33.19 13.99
C ARG A 417 -22.05 33.29 15.18
N GLU A 418 -22.07 32.28 16.05
CA GLU A 418 -22.98 32.26 17.19
C GLU A 418 -22.68 33.39 18.18
N TYR A 419 -21.41 33.76 18.38
CA TYR A 419 -21.06 34.93 19.20
C TYR A 419 -21.67 36.22 18.64
N VAL A 420 -21.61 36.42 17.32
CA VAL A 420 -22.17 37.62 16.68
C VAL A 420 -23.71 37.60 16.75
N ILE A 421 -24.33 36.45 16.49
CA ILE A 421 -25.78 36.27 16.62
C ILE A 421 -26.24 36.55 18.06
N GLN A 422 -25.53 36.05 19.06
CA GLN A 422 -25.84 36.27 20.47
C GLN A 422 -25.68 37.75 20.85
N THR A 423 -24.60 38.41 20.42
CA THR A 423 -24.41 39.86 20.59
C THR A 423 -25.58 40.67 20.00
N ILE A 424 -26.11 40.26 18.85
CA ILE A 424 -27.30 40.89 18.22
C ILE A 424 -28.57 40.64 19.05
N LYS A 425 -28.79 39.41 19.56
CA LYS A 425 -29.94 39.05 20.42
C LYS A 425 -29.94 39.86 21.72
N ASP A 426 -28.78 40.04 22.33
CA ASP A 426 -28.59 40.76 23.60
C ASP A 426 -28.66 42.30 23.43
N GLY A 427 -28.71 42.79 22.19
CA GLY A 427 -28.78 44.22 21.87
C GLY A 427 -27.47 44.98 22.06
N GLU A 428 -26.36 44.26 22.25
CA GLU A 428 -25.03 44.83 22.39
C GLU A 428 -24.44 45.25 21.03
N ARG A 429 -23.36 46.06 21.06
CA ARG A 429 -22.66 46.51 19.86
C ARG A 429 -21.23 45.99 19.85
N ILE A 430 -20.84 45.31 18.77
CA ILE A 430 -19.43 44.98 18.53
C ILE A 430 -18.65 46.30 18.35
N PRO A 431 -17.61 46.56 19.16
CA PRO A 431 -16.82 47.79 19.07
C PRO A 431 -16.25 48.00 17.68
N ASN A 432 -16.25 49.25 17.19
CA ASN A 432 -15.73 49.68 15.89
C ASN A 432 -16.41 49.06 14.64
N CYS A 433 -17.50 48.30 14.77
CA CYS A 433 -18.28 47.86 13.61
C CYS A 433 -18.83 49.06 12.84
N SER A 434 -18.73 49.04 11.51
CA SER A 434 -19.16 50.14 10.63
C SER A 434 -20.65 50.15 10.31
N ALA A 435 -21.39 49.09 10.67
CA ALA A 435 -22.83 49.01 10.46
C ALA A 435 -23.60 49.73 11.59
N GLU A 436 -24.46 50.68 11.25
CA GLU A 436 -25.32 51.38 12.23
C GLU A 436 -26.27 50.44 12.98
N ILE A 437 -26.72 49.38 12.30
CA ILE A 437 -27.50 48.27 12.83
C ILE A 437 -26.91 46.98 12.26
N LEU A 438 -26.25 46.20 13.11
CA LEU A 438 -25.75 44.88 12.75
C LEU A 438 -26.94 43.92 12.64
N ARG A 439 -27.10 43.30 11.47
CA ARG A 439 -28.11 42.25 11.21
C ARG A 439 -27.40 40.96 10.86
N GLU A 440 -28.10 39.83 10.96
CA GLU A 440 -27.53 38.55 10.57
C GLU A 440 -27.09 38.54 9.09
N THR A 441 -27.84 39.24 8.22
CA THR A 441 -27.52 39.45 6.80
C THR A 441 -26.35 40.42 6.55
N SER A 442 -25.77 41.02 7.58
CA SER A 442 -24.61 41.92 7.48
C SER A 442 -23.27 41.17 7.55
N MET A 443 -23.28 39.90 7.97
CA MET A 443 -22.10 39.05 8.08
C MET A 443 -21.83 38.33 6.76
N TRP A 444 -20.57 38.00 6.48
CA TRP A 444 -20.20 37.06 5.41
C TRP A 444 -19.18 36.04 5.93
N ARG A 445 -19.13 34.86 5.28
CA ARG A 445 -18.24 33.77 5.66
C ARG A 445 -16.76 34.16 5.48
N ALA A 446 -15.92 33.78 6.43
CA ALA A 446 -14.47 33.96 6.36
C ALA A 446 -13.83 32.83 5.54
N THR A 447 -14.07 32.85 4.23
CA THR A 447 -13.64 31.80 3.27
C THR A 447 -12.14 31.56 3.28
N ASP A 448 -11.36 32.59 3.60
CA ASP A 448 -9.92 32.54 3.84
C ASP A 448 -9.56 31.67 5.05
N VAL A 449 -10.30 31.79 6.15
CA VAL A 449 -10.13 30.96 7.36
C VAL A 449 -10.72 29.56 7.18
N GLU A 450 -11.92 29.44 6.60
CA GLU A 450 -12.57 28.14 6.32
C GLU A 450 -11.64 27.21 5.52
N LYS A 451 -10.99 27.73 4.48
CA LYS A 451 -10.04 27.01 3.63
C LYS A 451 -8.83 26.47 4.42
N ILE A 452 -8.33 27.24 5.39
CA ILE A 452 -7.23 26.83 6.27
C ILE A 452 -7.70 25.76 7.27
N LEU A 453 -8.90 25.93 7.86
CA LEU A 453 -9.46 25.02 8.86
C LEU A 453 -9.67 23.59 8.32
N LEU A 454 -10.03 23.44 7.04
CA LEU A 454 -10.17 22.14 6.37
C LEU A 454 -8.84 21.43 6.11
N SER A 455 -7.75 22.18 5.95
CA SER A 455 -6.46 21.65 5.44
C SER A 455 -5.43 21.41 6.55
N LEU A 456 -5.63 21.95 7.76
CA LEU A 456 -4.65 21.87 8.86
C LEU A 456 -5.19 21.16 10.13
N PRO A 457 -4.31 20.48 10.90
CA PRO A 457 -4.68 19.82 12.16
C PRO A 457 -5.40 20.75 13.17
N PRO A 458 -6.35 20.23 13.98
CA PRO A 458 -6.99 20.93 15.11
C PRO A 458 -6.02 21.56 16.11
N SER A 459 -4.79 21.02 16.23
CA SER A 459 -3.73 21.51 17.10
C SER A 459 -3.11 22.84 16.64
N ILE A 460 -3.21 23.19 15.35
CA ILE A 460 -2.69 24.46 14.81
C ILE A 460 -3.72 25.57 15.09
N LYS A 461 -3.30 26.56 15.90
CA LYS A 461 -4.15 27.69 16.32
C LYS A 461 -4.03 28.93 15.44
N THR A 462 -2.91 29.08 14.71
CA THR A 462 -2.69 30.20 13.80
C THR A 462 -1.91 29.72 12.58
N PHE A 463 -2.24 30.17 11.38
CA PHE A 463 -1.48 29.88 10.17
C PHE A 463 -0.62 31.08 9.75
N PRO A 464 0.72 30.93 9.58
CA PRO A 464 1.57 32.02 9.12
C PRO A 464 1.43 32.22 7.60
N VAL A 465 1.06 33.42 7.18
CA VAL A 465 0.85 33.80 5.77
C VAL A 465 1.88 34.87 5.40
N TRP A 466 2.62 34.69 4.29
CA TRP A 466 3.65 35.66 3.87
C TRP A 466 3.06 37.07 3.63
N VAL A 467 3.85 38.12 3.87
CA VAL A 467 3.41 39.52 3.70
C VAL A 467 3.99 40.19 2.43
N SER A 468 4.96 39.54 1.76
CA SER A 468 5.67 40.12 0.60
C SER A 468 5.96 39.11 -0.51
N TYR A 469 4.89 38.70 -1.19
CA TYR A 469 4.91 37.68 -2.25
C TYR A 469 5.78 38.02 -3.46
N GLY A 470 5.85 39.30 -3.86
CA GLY A 470 6.43 39.71 -5.14
C GLY A 470 7.94 40.00 -5.17
N LEU A 471 8.66 39.88 -4.05
CA LEU A 471 10.04 40.38 -3.94
C LEU A 471 11.16 39.32 -4.11
N VAL A 472 10.81 38.04 -4.20
CA VAL A 472 11.81 36.95 -4.34
C VAL A 472 11.48 36.10 -5.56
N THR A 473 12.02 36.49 -6.72
CA THR A 473 12.10 35.61 -7.89
C THR A 473 13.13 34.52 -7.61
N GLY A 474 12.66 33.38 -7.10
CA GLY A 474 13.49 32.21 -6.85
C GLY A 474 14.08 31.62 -8.13
N GLN A 475 15.20 30.91 -8.04
CA GLN A 475 15.88 30.33 -9.21
C GLN A 475 15.15 29.12 -9.82
N ASN A 476 14.00 28.70 -9.29
CA ASN A 476 13.30 27.46 -9.66
C ASN A 476 14.25 26.26 -9.79
N PHE A 477 15.06 26.06 -8.74
CA PHE A 477 16.11 25.04 -8.63
C PHE A 477 17.29 25.17 -9.64
N GLN A 478 17.41 26.26 -10.41
CA GLN A 478 18.55 26.49 -11.33
C GLN A 478 19.81 26.99 -10.60
N ILE A 479 20.34 26.18 -9.70
CA ILE A 479 21.40 26.60 -8.77
C ILE A 479 22.78 26.62 -9.44
N LYS A 480 23.43 27.78 -9.41
CA LYS A 480 24.85 27.95 -9.75
C LYS A 480 25.70 27.92 -8.48
N LEU A 481 26.37 26.81 -8.26
CA LEU A 481 27.32 26.62 -7.16
C LEU A 481 28.71 27.20 -7.53
N ASP A 482 29.28 28.04 -6.67
CA ASP A 482 30.66 28.54 -6.83
C ASP A 482 31.71 27.66 -6.14
N GLU A 483 31.28 26.69 -5.33
CA GLU A 483 32.14 25.84 -4.50
C GLU A 483 32.15 24.37 -4.96
N THR A 484 33.16 23.61 -4.48
CA THR A 484 33.32 22.18 -4.75
C THR A 484 32.72 21.34 -3.63
N PHE A 485 32.34 20.09 -3.94
CA PHE A 485 31.75 19.19 -2.95
C PHE A 485 32.69 18.89 -1.77
N ALA A 486 34.00 18.82 -2.01
CA ALA A 486 35.00 18.73 -0.94
C ALA A 486 34.93 19.93 0.05
N LYS A 487 34.68 21.16 -0.43
CA LYS A 487 34.49 22.33 0.45
C LYS A 487 33.19 22.24 1.25
N MET A 488 32.10 21.83 0.61
CA MET A 488 30.80 21.62 1.29
C MET A 488 30.94 20.57 2.41
N THR A 489 31.71 19.51 2.15
CA THR A 489 31.98 18.45 3.14
C THR A 489 32.78 18.97 4.34
N GLU A 490 33.72 19.90 4.12
CA GLU A 490 34.45 20.56 5.21
C GLU A 490 33.53 21.44 6.07
N GLU A 491 32.49 22.07 5.51
CA GLU A 491 31.54 22.90 6.28
C GLU A 491 30.78 22.10 7.36
N VAL A 492 30.56 20.78 7.16
CA VAL A 492 29.94 19.91 8.19
C VAL A 492 30.69 19.94 9.52
N LYS A 493 32.01 20.15 9.50
CA LYS A 493 32.83 20.25 10.73
C LYS A 493 32.43 21.43 11.62
N ALA A 494 31.84 22.49 11.05
CA ALA A 494 31.31 23.63 11.79
C ALA A 494 29.96 23.34 12.48
N TYR A 495 29.30 22.21 12.15
CA TYR A 495 28.00 21.81 12.71
C TYR A 495 28.10 20.41 13.38
N PRO A 496 28.71 20.29 14.59
CA PRO A 496 29.00 19.00 15.23
C PRO A 496 27.80 18.10 15.56
N HIS A 497 26.57 18.59 15.39
CA HIS A 497 25.34 17.81 15.54
C HIS A 497 24.96 17.07 14.25
N LEU A 498 25.39 17.56 13.07
CA LEU A 498 25.28 16.89 11.76
C LEU A 498 26.43 15.93 11.47
N THR A 499 27.46 15.89 12.33
CA THR A 499 28.54 14.89 12.24
C THR A 499 28.13 13.60 12.92
N VAL A 500 28.23 12.47 12.23
CA VAL A 500 27.96 11.14 12.79
C VAL A 500 28.91 10.85 13.95
N THR A 501 28.34 10.66 15.13
CA THR A 501 29.04 10.38 16.37
C THR A 501 29.13 8.87 16.59
N PRO A 502 30.33 8.28 16.76
CA PRO A 502 30.47 6.88 17.12
C PRO A 502 29.83 6.57 18.49
N PRO A 503 29.07 5.47 18.65
CA PRO A 503 28.38 5.15 19.92
C PRO A 503 29.28 5.16 21.17
N LEU A 504 30.54 4.73 21.04
CA LEU A 504 31.52 4.75 22.14
C LEU A 504 31.82 6.15 22.68
N GLN A 505 31.63 7.21 21.87
CA GLN A 505 31.87 8.60 22.26
C GLN A 505 30.67 9.26 22.96
N LEU A 506 29.48 8.64 22.93
CA LEU A 506 28.28 9.16 23.62
C LEU A 506 28.47 9.28 25.13
N LYS A 507 29.28 8.40 25.73
CA LYS A 507 29.63 8.44 27.17
C LYS A 507 30.24 9.79 27.61
N SER A 508 30.90 10.51 26.70
CA SER A 508 31.53 11.81 26.96
C SER A 508 30.68 13.04 26.58
N ILE A 509 29.51 12.86 25.93
CA ILE A 509 28.77 13.95 25.27
C ILE A 509 27.71 14.63 26.18
N GLY A 510 27.36 14.02 27.31
CA GLY A 510 26.55 14.69 28.34
C GLY A 510 25.17 15.15 27.83
N VAL A 511 24.79 16.40 28.12
CA VAL A 511 23.47 16.99 27.82
C VAL A 511 23.54 17.93 26.60
N ASP A 512 24.53 17.78 25.72
CA ASP A 512 24.79 18.67 24.58
C ASP A 512 23.73 18.63 23.46
N GLY A 513 22.52 18.12 23.73
CA GLY A 513 21.39 17.98 22.81
C GLY A 513 21.67 17.05 21.62
N PRO A 514 20.78 17.04 20.61
CA PRO A 514 20.78 15.94 19.67
C PRO A 514 21.96 15.92 18.70
N ARG A 515 22.35 14.70 18.32
CA ARG A 515 23.44 14.39 17.36
C ARG A 515 23.12 13.13 16.58
N LEU A 516 23.59 13.07 15.33
CA LEU A 516 23.56 11.84 14.54
C LEU A 516 24.45 10.75 15.17
N VAL A 517 23.96 9.52 15.20
CA VAL A 517 24.66 8.33 15.74
C VAL A 517 24.55 7.18 14.75
N LEU A 518 25.64 6.47 14.51
CA LEU A 518 25.62 5.22 13.75
C LEU A 518 24.99 4.12 14.62
N LEU A 519 23.78 3.68 14.27
CA LEU A 519 23.12 2.53 14.90
C LEU A 519 23.67 1.23 14.31
N LYS A 520 23.71 1.15 12.98
CA LYS A 520 24.20 0.02 12.17
C LYS A 520 24.82 0.55 10.88
N GLU A 521 25.46 -0.32 10.10
CA GLU A 521 26.21 0.05 8.87
C GLU A 521 25.42 1.01 7.94
N ASP A 522 24.14 0.73 7.73
CA ASP A 522 23.21 1.51 6.90
C ASP A 522 22.08 2.21 7.68
N ASN A 523 22.23 2.47 8.98
CA ASN A 523 21.23 3.18 9.78
C ASN A 523 21.83 4.24 10.72
N LEU A 524 21.42 5.49 10.54
CA LEU A 524 21.69 6.62 11.43
C LEU A 524 20.46 6.97 12.29
N GLY A 525 20.62 6.90 13.60
CA GLY A 525 19.67 7.44 14.57
C GLY A 525 20.10 8.81 15.10
N VAL A 526 19.28 9.37 16.00
CA VAL A 526 19.56 10.63 16.71
C VAL A 526 19.63 10.36 18.21
N TYR A 527 20.81 10.55 18.81
CA TYR A 527 20.90 10.69 20.26
C TYR A 527 20.07 11.89 20.71
N ILE A 528 19.16 11.72 21.67
CA ILE A 528 18.36 12.82 22.22
C ILE A 528 18.98 13.30 23.53
N GLU A 529 18.92 12.45 24.55
CA GLU A 529 19.38 12.76 25.90
C GLU A 529 19.80 11.49 26.66
N LYS A 530 20.35 11.71 27.85
CA LYS A 530 20.78 10.65 28.77
C LYS A 530 19.67 10.35 29.77
N ALA A 531 19.33 9.07 29.96
CA ALA A 531 18.19 8.70 30.80
C ALA A 531 18.38 9.16 32.25
N LYS A 532 17.44 9.99 32.75
CA LYS A 532 17.53 10.61 34.09
C LYS A 532 17.52 9.58 35.23
N ALA A 533 16.80 8.47 35.04
CA ALA A 533 16.71 7.38 36.02
C ALA A 533 17.92 6.43 35.97
N SER A 534 18.58 6.30 34.82
CA SER A 534 19.70 5.38 34.60
C SER A 534 20.82 6.07 33.80
N PRO A 535 21.78 6.76 34.48
CA PRO A 535 22.88 7.49 33.84
C PRO A 535 23.95 6.63 33.12
N GLN A 536 23.60 5.44 32.66
CA GLN A 536 24.38 4.62 31.74
C GLN A 536 23.64 4.38 30.40
N ASP A 537 22.34 4.67 30.35
CA ASP A 537 21.49 4.46 29.18
C ASP A 537 21.30 5.78 28.42
N PHE A 538 21.23 5.68 27.09
CA PHE A 538 21.06 6.80 26.18
C PHE A 538 19.73 6.65 25.46
N VAL A 539 18.96 7.74 25.33
CA VAL A 539 17.78 7.77 24.49
C VAL A 539 18.25 8.07 23.08
N VAL A 540 18.05 7.12 22.16
CA VAL A 540 18.32 7.29 20.72
C VAL A 540 17.02 7.06 19.97
N PHE A 541 16.64 8.03 19.14
CA PHE A 541 15.52 7.92 18.23
C PHE A 541 15.99 7.39 16.89
N ASP A 542 15.38 6.32 16.41
CA ASP A 542 15.65 5.74 15.10
C ASP A 542 14.52 6.15 14.15
N CYS A 543 14.84 6.95 13.13
CA CYS A 543 13.87 7.42 12.14
C CYS A 543 13.42 6.33 11.15
N LEU A 544 14.17 5.23 11.04
CA LEU A 544 13.79 4.05 10.26
C LEU A 544 13.03 3.01 11.08
N ALA A 545 13.18 3.02 12.41
CA ALA A 545 12.34 2.23 13.28
C ALA A 545 10.89 2.71 13.14
N GLY A 546 10.09 1.96 12.38
CA GLY A 546 8.64 2.10 12.39
C GLY A 546 8.10 1.90 13.82
N LYS A 547 6.84 2.32 14.04
CA LYS A 547 6.16 2.26 15.35
C LYS A 547 6.51 0.98 16.11
N LEU A 548 7.16 1.14 17.27
CA LEU A 548 7.70 0.06 18.10
C LEU A 548 6.71 -1.11 18.22
N LYS A 549 7.19 -2.35 18.07
CA LYS A 549 6.36 -3.56 18.09
C LYS A 549 6.58 -4.29 19.40
N THR A 550 5.57 -4.30 20.27
CA THR A 550 5.64 -5.06 21.52
C THR A 550 5.00 -6.42 21.32
N LEU A 551 5.80 -7.46 21.51
CA LEU A 551 5.43 -8.85 21.38
C LEU A 551 5.50 -9.54 22.74
N ASN A 552 4.39 -10.07 23.22
CA ASN A 552 4.38 -10.92 24.40
C ASN A 552 4.24 -12.40 23.99
N VAL A 553 5.23 -13.22 24.31
CA VAL A 553 5.20 -14.65 23.96
C VAL A 553 4.73 -15.46 25.18
N LEU A 554 3.58 -16.12 25.02
CA LEU A 554 3.00 -17.00 26.02
C LEU A 554 3.41 -18.44 25.69
N VAL A 555 4.14 -19.08 26.60
CA VAL A 555 4.62 -20.46 26.44
C VAL A 555 3.91 -21.41 27.40
N ASP A 556 3.22 -22.39 26.83
CA ASP A 556 2.62 -23.49 27.55
C ASP A 556 3.71 -24.42 28.11
N SER A 557 3.66 -24.62 29.42
CA SER A 557 4.50 -25.56 30.17
C SER A 557 3.65 -26.51 31.01
N SER A 558 2.40 -26.75 30.61
CA SER A 558 1.51 -27.75 31.21
C SER A 558 2.03 -29.17 31.06
N SER A 559 1.54 -30.13 31.85
CA SER A 559 1.97 -31.53 31.77
C SER A 559 1.75 -32.19 30.40
N SER A 560 0.75 -31.77 29.63
CA SER A 560 0.48 -32.31 28.28
C SER A 560 1.54 -31.89 27.26
N MET A 561 2.37 -30.88 27.56
CA MET A 561 3.49 -30.50 26.71
C MET A 561 4.66 -31.50 26.75
N ASN A 562 4.66 -32.48 27.68
CA ASN A 562 5.57 -33.64 27.64
C ASN A 562 5.12 -34.75 26.66
N GLU A 563 3.92 -34.66 26.08
CA GLU A 563 3.45 -35.65 25.10
C GLU A 563 4.22 -35.54 23.78
N THR A 564 4.21 -36.61 22.99
CA THR A 564 4.81 -36.62 21.65
C THR A 564 4.13 -35.60 20.73
N CYS A 565 4.95 -34.87 19.96
CA CYS A 565 4.47 -33.76 19.15
C CYS A 565 3.89 -34.20 17.81
N TYR A 566 4.64 -35.00 17.05
CA TYR A 566 4.35 -35.37 15.66
C TYR A 566 4.43 -36.88 15.44
N ASP A 567 3.87 -37.36 14.32
CA ASP A 567 3.94 -38.77 13.91
C ASP A 567 5.27 -39.05 13.17
N SER A 568 6.34 -39.24 13.93
CA SER A 568 7.69 -39.57 13.45
C SER A 568 8.42 -40.49 14.45
N ASP A 569 9.42 -41.26 13.99
CA ASP A 569 10.20 -42.18 14.84
C ASP A 569 11.02 -41.48 15.96
N ASP A 570 11.17 -40.15 15.90
CA ASP A 570 11.83 -39.35 16.94
C ASP A 570 10.92 -39.04 18.14
N LYS A 571 11.46 -39.27 19.35
CA LYS A 571 10.79 -39.09 20.65
C LYS A 571 10.64 -37.62 21.10
N MET A 572 10.35 -36.72 20.17
CA MET A 572 10.32 -35.27 20.41
C MET A 572 9.02 -34.83 21.09
N THR A 573 9.12 -34.15 22.24
CA THR A 573 7.94 -33.64 22.97
C THR A 573 7.40 -32.35 22.36
N ARG A 574 6.16 -31.97 22.68
CA ARG A 574 5.60 -30.66 22.28
C ARG A 574 6.43 -29.51 22.83
N LEU A 575 6.95 -29.64 24.05
CA LEU A 575 7.82 -28.64 24.67
C LEU A 575 9.17 -28.51 23.94
N ASP A 576 9.75 -29.62 23.46
CA ASP A 576 10.98 -29.58 22.65
C ASP A 576 10.74 -28.94 21.27
N ALA A 577 9.57 -29.16 20.68
CA ALA A 577 9.16 -28.44 19.47
C ALA A 577 9.05 -26.94 19.73
N VAL A 578 8.38 -26.51 20.80
CA VAL A 578 8.29 -25.11 21.20
C VAL A 578 9.67 -24.46 21.39
N LYS A 579 10.63 -25.15 22.00
CA LYS A 579 12.02 -24.67 22.15
C LYS A 579 12.66 -24.38 20.78
N GLN A 580 12.64 -25.35 19.86
CA GLN A 580 13.21 -25.19 18.51
C GLN A 580 12.52 -24.10 17.67
N LEU A 581 11.18 -24.00 17.78
CA LEU A 581 10.40 -22.96 17.08
C LEU A 581 10.82 -21.55 17.54
N PHE A 582 11.02 -21.37 18.84
CA PHE A 582 11.46 -20.09 19.41
C PHE A 582 12.93 -19.77 19.08
N ASP A 583 13.80 -20.77 19.02
CA ASP A 583 15.18 -20.60 18.57
C ASP A 583 15.24 -20.08 17.13
N ASN A 584 14.42 -20.65 16.24
CA ASN A 584 14.26 -20.16 14.87
C ASN A 584 13.68 -18.74 14.84
N PHE A 585 12.59 -18.47 15.58
CA PHE A 585 12.00 -17.13 15.70
C PHE A 585 13.06 -16.09 16.06
N THR A 586 13.81 -16.34 17.13
CA THR A 586 14.85 -15.44 17.64
C THR A 586 15.92 -15.20 16.58
N THR A 587 16.46 -16.28 16.02
CA THR A 587 17.59 -16.22 15.07
C THR A 587 17.18 -15.55 13.76
N ARG A 588 15.95 -15.78 13.27
CA ARG A 588 15.42 -15.13 12.06
C ARG A 588 15.03 -13.67 12.32
N SER A 589 14.39 -13.33 13.44
CA SER A 589 14.09 -11.93 13.78
C SER A 589 15.35 -11.07 13.89
N MET A 590 16.45 -11.61 14.43
CA MET A 590 17.75 -10.94 14.43
C MET A 590 18.36 -10.82 13.02
N ALA A 591 18.21 -11.83 12.16
CA ALA A 591 18.76 -11.84 10.81
C ALA A 591 18.02 -10.90 9.83
N TYR A 592 16.70 -10.74 9.98
CA TYR A 592 15.87 -9.81 9.20
C TYR A 592 15.74 -8.41 9.83
N ASP A 593 16.44 -8.16 10.93
CA ASP A 593 16.42 -6.93 11.72
C ASP A 593 15.01 -6.44 12.13
N PHE A 594 14.16 -7.37 12.56
CA PHE A 594 12.83 -7.00 13.07
C PHE A 594 12.93 -6.50 14.52
N HIS A 595 12.88 -5.18 14.68
CA HIS A 595 12.78 -4.52 15.97
C HIS A 595 11.52 -4.95 16.74
N HIS A 596 11.72 -5.77 17.76
CA HIS A 596 10.67 -6.26 18.65
C HIS A 596 11.08 -6.04 20.11
N VAL A 597 10.18 -5.45 20.90
CA VAL A 597 10.27 -5.43 22.35
C VAL A 597 9.55 -6.68 22.86
N ILE A 598 10.30 -7.67 23.35
CA ILE A 598 9.76 -9.00 23.66
C ILE A 598 9.60 -9.23 25.16
N GLY A 599 8.40 -9.63 25.56
CA GLY A 599 8.10 -10.20 26.88
C GLY A 599 7.94 -11.72 26.80
N LEU A 600 8.27 -12.43 27.88
CA LEU A 600 8.12 -13.89 27.95
C LEU A 600 7.35 -14.29 29.21
N VAL A 601 6.23 -14.98 29.01
CA VAL A 601 5.37 -15.52 30.05
C VAL A 601 5.26 -17.02 29.86
N LYS A 602 5.43 -17.79 30.94
CA LYS A 602 5.03 -19.21 30.94
C LYS A 602 3.69 -19.40 31.63
N PHE A 603 2.97 -20.43 31.22
CA PHE A 603 1.79 -20.89 31.95
C PHE A 603 1.81 -22.40 32.18
N ASP A 604 1.43 -22.77 33.40
CA ASP A 604 1.15 -24.12 33.88
C ASP A 604 -0.16 -24.02 34.69
N SER A 605 -0.28 -24.70 35.85
CA SER A 605 -1.35 -24.40 36.82
C SER A 605 -1.34 -22.94 37.33
N SER A 606 -0.31 -22.17 36.99
CA SER A 606 -0.10 -20.76 37.29
C SER A 606 0.50 -20.02 36.08
N VAL A 607 0.15 -18.75 35.92
CA VAL A 607 0.78 -17.86 34.91
C VAL A 607 1.94 -17.10 35.57
N LYS A 608 3.11 -17.06 34.94
CA LYS A 608 4.32 -16.39 35.47
C LYS A 608 5.14 -15.74 34.38
N ASN A 609 5.47 -14.46 34.55
CA ASN A 609 6.50 -13.79 33.76
C ASN A 609 7.85 -14.49 34.00
N LEU A 610 8.55 -14.85 32.93
CA LEU A 610 9.95 -15.28 32.96
C LEU A 610 10.90 -14.14 32.63
N HIS A 611 10.50 -13.27 31.71
CA HIS A 611 11.30 -12.10 31.33
C HIS A 611 10.37 -10.91 31.07
N THR A 612 10.74 -9.75 31.59
CA THR A 612 10.09 -8.47 31.25
C THR A 612 10.52 -8.00 29.86
N PHE A 613 9.72 -7.12 29.28
CA PHE A 613 9.94 -6.52 27.96
C PHE A 613 11.38 -5.98 27.78
N THR A 614 12.07 -6.46 26.74
CA THR A 614 13.40 -5.97 26.32
C THR A 614 13.65 -6.30 24.84
N GLU A 615 14.70 -5.71 24.27
CA GLU A 615 15.17 -5.91 22.89
C GLU A 615 16.23 -7.01 22.79
N THR A 616 16.89 -7.36 23.90
CA THR A 616 18.01 -8.32 23.91
C THR A 616 17.53 -9.77 24.01
N LEU A 617 17.51 -10.50 22.89
CA LEU A 617 16.93 -11.84 22.82
C LEU A 617 17.83 -12.99 23.34
N GLU A 618 19.11 -12.73 23.60
CA GLU A 618 20.07 -13.78 24.02
C GLU A 618 19.68 -14.44 25.35
N THR A 619 19.23 -13.66 26.34
CA THR A 619 18.80 -14.17 27.64
C THR A 619 17.52 -15.01 27.58
N PHE A 620 16.74 -14.93 26.50
CA PHE A 620 15.45 -15.61 26.39
C PHE A 620 15.59 -17.10 26.08
N LYS A 621 16.61 -17.46 25.29
CA LYS A 621 16.91 -18.85 24.94
C LYS A 621 17.16 -19.69 26.20
N ASP A 622 17.94 -19.17 27.14
CA ASP A 622 18.18 -19.81 28.43
C ASP A 622 16.90 -20.02 29.25
N HIS A 623 16.01 -19.02 29.30
CA HIS A 623 14.74 -19.14 30.03
C HIS A 623 13.83 -20.22 29.41
N ILE A 624 13.80 -20.34 28.07
CA ILE A 624 12.97 -21.31 27.37
C ILE A 624 13.57 -22.72 27.41
N HIS A 625 14.88 -22.90 27.22
CA HIS A 625 15.52 -24.22 27.34
C HIS A 625 15.33 -24.83 28.74
N ASN A 626 15.34 -23.99 29.79
CA ASN A 626 15.12 -24.41 31.18
C ASN A 626 13.66 -24.76 31.53
N LEU A 627 12.70 -24.58 30.61
CA LEU A 627 11.31 -25.00 30.82
C LEU A 627 11.18 -26.53 30.96
N LYS A 628 10.32 -26.93 31.90
CA LYS A 628 9.89 -28.31 32.17
C LYS A 628 8.38 -28.33 32.30
N ALA A 629 7.74 -29.31 31.66
CA ALA A 629 6.29 -29.43 31.65
C ALA A 629 5.73 -30.01 32.96
N ASN A 630 4.73 -29.35 33.53
CA ASN A 630 4.09 -29.66 34.81
C ASN A 630 2.70 -29.02 34.91
N GLY A 631 1.82 -29.51 35.78
CA GLY A 631 0.53 -28.86 36.07
C GLY A 631 -0.52 -28.96 34.96
N ARG A 632 -1.54 -28.09 35.04
CA ARG A 632 -2.72 -28.04 34.16
C ARG A 632 -2.65 -26.84 33.23
N THR A 633 -3.26 -26.89 32.05
CA THR A 633 -3.26 -25.76 31.11
C THR A 633 -4.32 -24.71 31.48
N VAL A 634 -3.88 -23.44 31.66
CA VAL A 634 -4.71 -22.26 31.97
C VAL A 634 -4.58 -21.19 30.86
N LEU A 635 -4.94 -21.57 29.65
CA LEU A 635 -4.74 -20.83 28.41
C LEU A 635 -5.41 -19.43 28.39
N TYR A 636 -6.67 -19.34 28.80
CA TYR A 636 -7.42 -18.07 28.76
C TYR A 636 -7.01 -17.13 29.91
N ASP A 637 -6.63 -17.67 31.06
CA ASP A 637 -6.01 -16.89 32.14
C ASP A 637 -4.63 -16.35 31.72
N ALA A 638 -3.84 -17.13 30.96
CA ALA A 638 -2.57 -16.69 30.39
C ALA A 638 -2.74 -15.58 29.34
N LEU A 639 -3.75 -15.68 28.46
CA LEU A 639 -4.11 -14.62 27.53
C LEU A 639 -4.52 -13.34 28.27
N ASN A 640 -5.39 -13.44 29.28
CA ASN A 640 -5.84 -12.28 30.06
C ASN A 640 -4.69 -11.63 30.86
N HIS A 641 -3.73 -12.41 31.36
CA HIS A 641 -2.50 -11.87 31.95
C HIS A 641 -1.61 -11.19 30.90
N GLY A 642 -1.49 -11.79 29.71
CA GLY A 642 -0.77 -11.22 28.57
C GLY A 642 -1.29 -9.84 28.14
N ILE A 643 -2.61 -9.63 28.21
CA ILE A 643 -3.27 -8.32 28.03
C ILE A 643 -2.76 -7.32 29.08
N SER A 644 -2.85 -7.65 30.37
CA SER A 644 -2.44 -6.73 31.45
C SER A 644 -0.95 -6.39 31.44
N GLU A 645 -0.08 -7.25 30.88
CA GLU A 645 1.32 -6.93 30.64
C GLU A 645 1.51 -6.02 29.43
N LEU A 646 0.82 -6.27 28.31
CA LEU A 646 0.89 -5.44 27.10
C LEU A 646 0.26 -4.05 27.30
N GLU A 647 -0.81 -3.92 28.09
CA GLU A 647 -1.44 -2.63 28.40
C GLU A 647 -0.51 -1.71 29.20
N LYS A 648 0.39 -2.25 30.03
CA LYS A 648 1.42 -1.45 30.71
C LYS A 648 2.38 -0.83 29.70
N VAL A 649 2.76 -1.58 28.68
CA VAL A 649 3.63 -1.11 27.60
C VAL A 649 2.89 -0.16 26.66
N GLY A 650 1.64 -0.46 26.29
CA GLY A 650 0.80 0.43 25.47
C GLY A 650 0.54 1.79 26.13
N LYS A 651 0.40 1.84 27.46
CA LYS A 651 0.35 3.11 28.22
C LYS A 651 1.66 3.89 28.21
N GLN A 652 2.80 3.22 28.01
CA GLN A 652 4.11 3.84 27.90
C GLN A 652 4.45 4.22 26.44
N PHE A 653 3.90 3.50 25.47
CA PHE A 653 4.12 3.67 24.03
C PHE A 653 2.77 3.54 23.29
N PRO A 654 1.97 4.62 23.19
CA PRO A 654 0.59 4.57 22.65
C PRO A 654 0.50 4.07 21.21
N ASP A 655 1.50 4.43 20.38
CA ASP A 655 1.60 4.05 18.98
C ASP A 655 2.02 2.59 18.74
N CYS A 656 2.25 1.82 19.80
CA CYS A 656 2.80 0.48 19.71
C CYS A 656 1.81 -0.54 19.13
N ARG A 657 2.26 -1.35 18.14
CA ARG A 657 1.50 -2.52 17.69
C ARG A 657 1.66 -3.65 18.71
N LEU A 658 0.64 -3.86 19.55
CA LEU A 658 0.60 -4.90 20.57
C LEU A 658 0.24 -6.27 19.97
N ARG A 659 1.09 -7.28 20.25
CA ARG A 659 0.95 -8.64 19.72
C ARG A 659 1.18 -9.68 20.81
N ILE A 660 0.39 -10.76 20.79
CA ILE A 660 0.64 -11.99 21.51
C ILE A 660 1.00 -13.09 20.51
N ILE A 661 2.04 -13.88 20.80
CA ILE A 661 2.25 -15.20 20.19
C ILE A 661 2.04 -16.25 21.30
N CYS A 662 1.05 -17.13 21.12
CA CYS A 662 0.74 -18.20 22.07
C CYS A 662 1.22 -19.56 21.52
N LEU A 663 2.16 -20.20 22.22
CA LEU A 663 2.71 -21.51 21.89
C LEU A 663 2.12 -22.54 22.88
N THR A 664 1.21 -23.39 22.41
CA THR A 664 0.39 -24.28 23.28
C THR A 664 -0.04 -25.55 22.56
N ASP A 665 -0.44 -26.60 23.29
CA ASP A 665 -1.15 -27.74 22.68
C ASP A 665 -2.63 -27.44 22.41
N GLY A 666 -3.13 -26.28 22.86
CA GLY A 666 -4.48 -25.82 22.64
C GLY A 666 -5.51 -26.39 23.61
N ASN A 667 -5.15 -27.20 24.60
CA ASN A 667 -6.09 -27.60 25.64
C ASN A 667 -6.28 -26.47 26.66
N ASP A 668 -7.49 -26.31 27.20
CA ASP A 668 -7.72 -25.60 28.45
C ASP A 668 -8.48 -26.52 29.41
N VAL A 669 -7.96 -26.64 30.63
CA VAL A 669 -8.48 -27.56 31.66
C VAL A 669 -8.55 -26.91 33.05
N GLY A 670 -8.40 -25.59 33.11
CA GLY A 670 -8.24 -24.89 34.38
C GLY A 670 -8.37 -23.37 34.37
N SER A 671 -8.60 -22.72 33.23
CA SER A 671 -8.81 -21.26 33.24
C SER A 671 -10.10 -20.88 33.97
N LYS A 672 -10.05 -19.77 34.70
CA LYS A 672 -11.25 -19.12 35.28
C LYS A 672 -11.88 -18.13 34.30
N THR A 673 -11.08 -17.51 33.45
CA THR A 673 -11.50 -16.55 32.43
C THR A 673 -12.22 -17.26 31.29
N LYS A 674 -13.37 -16.73 30.85
CA LYS A 674 -14.09 -17.29 29.71
C LYS A 674 -13.47 -16.84 28.38
N PRO A 675 -13.55 -17.65 27.31
CA PRO A 675 -13.00 -17.30 26.00
C PRO A 675 -13.58 -16.02 25.38
N HIS A 676 -14.89 -15.80 25.55
CA HIS A 676 -15.57 -14.59 25.09
C HIS A 676 -14.95 -13.35 25.75
N ASP A 677 -14.92 -13.32 27.08
CA ASP A 677 -14.49 -12.16 27.87
C ASP A 677 -13.03 -11.76 27.58
N VAL A 678 -12.15 -12.74 27.33
CA VAL A 678 -10.77 -12.46 26.91
C VAL A 678 -10.68 -11.97 25.45
N THR A 679 -11.53 -12.48 24.54
CA THR A 679 -11.63 -11.99 23.14
C THR A 679 -12.02 -10.51 23.12
N THR A 680 -13.08 -10.15 23.85
CA THR A 680 -13.59 -8.78 23.93
C THR A 680 -12.52 -7.83 24.45
N LYS A 681 -11.77 -8.20 25.50
CA LYS A 681 -10.65 -7.39 26.01
C LYS A 681 -9.51 -7.24 25.00
N LEU A 682 -9.09 -8.33 24.35
CA LEU A 682 -8.04 -8.28 23.33
C LEU A 682 -8.38 -7.29 22.20
N MET A 683 -9.64 -7.23 21.80
CA MET A 683 -10.12 -6.28 20.78
C MET A 683 -10.11 -4.84 21.27
N HIS A 684 -10.67 -4.57 22.46
CA HIS A 684 -10.70 -3.22 23.04
C HIS A 684 -9.28 -2.66 23.23
N SER A 685 -8.35 -3.49 23.69
CA SER A 685 -6.93 -3.10 23.87
C SER A 685 -6.11 -3.20 22.57
N ASN A 686 -6.75 -3.42 21.41
CA ASN A 686 -6.16 -3.50 20.07
C ASN A 686 -5.09 -4.60 19.87
N ILE A 687 -5.03 -5.60 20.74
CA ILE A 687 -4.01 -6.66 20.78
C ILE A 687 -4.32 -7.76 19.75
N ILE A 688 -3.34 -8.06 18.90
CA ILE A 688 -3.42 -9.16 17.91
C ILE A 688 -2.92 -10.47 18.51
N VAL A 689 -3.68 -11.56 18.43
CA VAL A 689 -3.24 -12.89 18.93
C VAL A 689 -2.91 -13.83 17.78
N ASP A 690 -1.64 -14.20 17.66
CA ASP A 690 -1.24 -15.39 16.90
C ASP A 690 -1.16 -16.59 17.82
N ALA A 691 -1.73 -17.72 17.39
CA ALA A 691 -1.69 -18.98 18.10
C ALA A 691 -0.94 -20.02 17.27
N ILE A 692 -0.09 -20.82 17.90
CA ILE A 692 0.60 -21.95 17.28
C ILE A 692 0.27 -23.17 18.12
N VAL A 693 -0.61 -24.01 17.57
CA VAL A 693 -1.15 -25.19 18.22
C VAL A 693 -0.25 -26.39 17.89
N VAL A 694 0.46 -26.85 18.90
CA VAL A 694 1.52 -27.87 18.80
C VAL A 694 0.96 -29.23 19.20
N GLY A 695 0.83 -30.14 18.23
CA GLY A 695 0.32 -31.49 18.46
C GLY A 695 -1.01 -31.78 17.76
N LYS A 696 -1.71 -32.83 18.18
CA LYS A 696 -2.85 -33.39 17.43
C LYS A 696 -4.20 -32.72 17.71
N VAL A 697 -4.35 -31.99 18.82
CA VAL A 697 -5.62 -31.41 19.27
C VAL A 697 -6.08 -30.26 18.35
N ASP A 698 -7.39 -30.12 18.15
CA ASP A 698 -8.00 -29.01 17.44
C ASP A 698 -8.71 -28.08 18.43
N ASN A 699 -8.20 -26.85 18.64
CA ASN A 699 -8.91 -25.84 19.44
C ASN A 699 -9.51 -24.75 18.55
N HIS A 700 -10.81 -24.85 18.30
CA HIS A 700 -11.60 -23.88 17.52
C HIS A 700 -11.80 -22.57 18.26
N VAL A 701 -11.85 -22.60 19.59
CA VAL A 701 -12.01 -21.40 20.41
C VAL A 701 -10.77 -20.51 20.28
N LEU A 702 -9.57 -21.07 20.37
CA LEU A 702 -8.31 -20.34 20.16
C LEU A 702 -8.16 -19.85 18.71
N HIS A 703 -8.55 -20.68 17.73
CA HIS A 703 -8.62 -20.27 16.32
C HIS A 703 -9.59 -19.09 16.09
N GLY A 704 -10.74 -19.09 16.78
CA GLY A 704 -11.70 -17.98 16.79
C GLY A 704 -11.12 -16.70 17.37
N ILE A 705 -10.48 -16.78 18.55
CA ILE A 705 -9.80 -15.65 19.21
C ILE A 705 -8.75 -15.02 18.28
N SER A 706 -7.89 -15.85 17.67
CA SER A 706 -6.86 -15.36 16.74
C SER A 706 -7.46 -14.65 15.53
N ASN A 707 -8.46 -15.22 14.87
CA ASN A 707 -9.06 -14.58 13.70
C ASN A 707 -9.82 -13.31 14.07
N ALA A 708 -10.59 -13.31 15.16
CA ALA A 708 -11.34 -12.14 15.62
C ALA A 708 -10.40 -10.94 15.88
N THR A 709 -9.28 -11.18 16.56
CA THR A 709 -8.28 -10.13 16.85
C THR A 709 -7.45 -9.67 15.63
N GLY A 710 -7.66 -10.27 14.45
CA GLY A 710 -6.90 -9.98 13.22
C GLY A 710 -5.58 -10.77 13.11
N GLY A 711 -5.32 -11.70 14.01
CA GLY A 711 -4.16 -12.60 14.00
C GLY A 711 -4.40 -13.89 13.21
N CYS A 712 -3.53 -14.88 13.40
CA CYS A 712 -3.54 -16.16 12.72
C CYS A 712 -3.34 -17.31 13.71
N CYS A 713 -4.13 -18.38 13.56
CA CYS A 713 -3.91 -19.63 14.29
C CYS A 713 -3.32 -20.66 13.34
N PHE A 714 -2.10 -21.10 13.64
CA PHE A 714 -1.33 -22.07 12.87
C PHE A 714 -1.29 -23.42 13.58
N LYS A 715 -1.36 -24.50 12.82
CA LYS A 715 -1.21 -25.88 13.33
C LYS A 715 -0.22 -26.63 12.43
N PRO A 716 1.09 -26.64 12.74
CA PRO A 716 2.04 -27.45 11.99
C PRO A 716 1.71 -28.94 12.15
N GLU A 717 1.71 -29.69 11.04
CA GLU A 717 1.49 -31.15 11.09
C GLU A 717 2.79 -31.96 11.30
N THR A 718 3.95 -31.34 11.09
CA THR A 718 5.28 -31.94 11.25
C THR A 718 6.28 -30.93 11.82
N GLY A 719 7.39 -31.42 12.40
CA GLY A 719 8.47 -30.56 12.89
C GLY A 719 9.01 -29.64 11.79
N THR A 720 9.26 -30.16 10.60
CA THR A 720 9.72 -29.39 9.43
C THR A 720 8.72 -28.32 9.01
N ALA A 721 7.40 -28.59 9.06
CA ALA A 721 6.38 -27.58 8.77
C ALA A 721 6.36 -26.48 9.84
N GLY A 722 6.58 -26.82 11.11
CA GLY A 722 6.75 -25.85 12.19
C GLY A 722 7.99 -24.97 12.01
N LEU A 723 9.15 -25.56 11.67
CA LEU A 723 10.38 -24.80 11.44
C LEU A 723 10.21 -23.81 10.27
N LYS A 724 9.63 -24.26 9.15
CA LYS A 724 9.32 -23.40 7.98
C LYS A 724 8.33 -22.29 8.30
N LEU A 725 7.34 -22.52 9.16
CA LEU A 725 6.40 -21.48 9.61
C LEU A 725 7.14 -20.28 10.22
N PHE A 726 8.20 -20.53 10.99
CA PHE A 726 9.04 -19.49 11.61
C PHE A 726 10.12 -18.92 10.69
N GLU A 727 10.17 -19.35 9.43
CA GLU A 727 10.94 -18.68 8.37
C GLU A 727 10.08 -17.71 7.56
N MET A 728 8.74 -17.75 7.71
CA MET A 728 7.83 -16.84 7.02
C MET A 728 7.89 -15.44 7.61
N GLU A 729 8.24 -14.45 6.79
CA GLU A 729 8.26 -13.03 7.17
C GLU A 729 6.93 -12.54 7.77
N THR A 730 5.80 -13.13 7.35
CA THR A 730 4.48 -12.85 7.92
C THR A 730 4.30 -13.38 9.35
N VAL A 731 5.01 -14.42 9.75
CA VAL A 731 5.02 -14.93 11.13
C VAL A 731 5.99 -14.14 11.99
N LEU A 732 7.07 -13.64 11.39
CA LEU A 732 8.03 -12.76 12.08
C LEU A 732 7.43 -11.36 12.30
N SER A 733 6.99 -10.67 11.24
CA SER A 733 6.47 -9.29 11.28
C SER A 733 4.99 -9.17 10.85
N LEU A 734 4.23 -8.36 11.60
CA LEU A 734 2.83 -8.02 11.29
C LEU A 734 2.67 -6.98 10.16
N GLU A 735 3.75 -6.40 9.64
CA GLU A 735 3.71 -5.48 8.48
C GLU A 735 3.69 -6.23 7.15
N MET A 736 4.34 -7.40 7.10
CA MET A 736 4.39 -8.23 5.90
C MET A 736 3.05 -8.94 5.62
N ARG A 737 2.04 -8.76 6.49
CA ARG A 737 0.68 -9.27 6.32
C ARG A 737 -0.22 -8.23 5.67
N LYS A 738 -1.00 -8.67 4.68
CA LYS A 738 -2.21 -7.95 4.26
C LYS A 738 -3.11 -7.74 5.50
N PRO A 739 -3.64 -6.53 5.75
CA PRO A 739 -4.56 -6.28 6.86
C PRO A 739 -5.76 -7.22 6.79
N LYS A 740 -6.11 -7.84 7.93
CA LYS A 740 -7.40 -8.51 8.09
C LYS A 740 -8.39 -7.50 8.67
N GLU A 741 -9.61 -7.48 8.14
CA GLU A 741 -10.72 -6.80 8.78
C GLU A 741 -10.95 -7.41 10.18
N LYS A 742 -11.04 -6.55 11.19
CA LYS A 742 -11.39 -6.97 12.55
C LYS A 742 -12.90 -7.11 12.63
N ILE A 743 -13.35 -8.21 13.24
CA ILE A 743 -14.77 -8.43 13.51
C ILE A 743 -15.20 -7.40 14.56
N ASP A 744 -16.35 -6.76 14.38
CA ASP A 744 -16.91 -5.83 15.37
C ASP A 744 -17.11 -6.55 16.72
N PRO A 745 -16.55 -6.04 17.83
CA PRO A 745 -16.76 -6.58 19.17
C PRO A 745 -18.22 -6.83 19.56
N SER A 746 -19.18 -6.06 19.03
CA SER A 746 -20.62 -6.24 19.37
C SER A 746 -21.21 -7.53 18.78
N SER A 747 -20.64 -8.04 17.68
CA SER A 747 -21.15 -9.19 16.92
C SER A 747 -20.70 -10.56 17.45
N ILE A 748 -19.95 -10.60 18.56
CA ILE A 748 -19.24 -11.81 19.02
C ILE A 748 -20.03 -12.55 20.10
N THR A 749 -20.64 -13.68 19.73
CA THR A 749 -21.29 -14.58 20.69
C THR A 749 -20.39 -15.75 21.10
N SER A 750 -20.76 -16.40 22.21
CA SER A 750 -20.12 -17.66 22.65
C SER A 750 -20.28 -18.83 21.66
N GLU A 751 -21.18 -18.70 20.69
CA GLU A 751 -21.47 -19.67 19.63
C GLU A 751 -20.62 -19.35 18.39
N ASN A 752 -20.56 -18.07 17.97
CA ASN A 752 -19.71 -17.61 16.86
C ASN A 752 -18.23 -17.99 17.03
N ILE A 753 -17.70 -17.97 18.27
CA ILE A 753 -16.32 -18.39 18.56
C ILE A 753 -16.13 -19.91 18.37
N LYS A 754 -17.15 -20.73 18.70
CA LYS A 754 -17.10 -22.20 18.64
C LYS A 754 -17.40 -22.77 17.25
N GLU A 755 -18.27 -22.11 16.49
CA GLU A 755 -18.62 -22.48 15.11
C GLU A 755 -17.52 -22.18 14.08
N SER A 756 -16.38 -21.61 14.50
CA SER A 756 -15.19 -21.40 13.66
C SER A 756 -14.53 -22.71 13.16
N LYS A 757 -15.22 -23.86 13.30
CA LYS A 757 -14.91 -25.16 12.68
C LYS A 757 -15.30 -25.23 11.19
N SER A 758 -14.98 -24.16 10.48
CA SER A 758 -14.49 -24.26 9.12
C SER A 758 -13.41 -23.19 8.99
N SER A 759 -12.31 -23.49 8.31
CA SER A 759 -11.77 -22.43 7.50
C SER A 759 -12.90 -22.04 6.55
N ARG A 760 -13.39 -20.79 6.63
CA ARG A 760 -13.97 -20.16 5.45
C ARG A 760 -12.80 -19.95 4.46
N PHE A 761 -12.30 -21.07 3.92
CA PHE A 761 -12.07 -21.20 2.50
C PHE A 761 -13.25 -20.48 1.86
N LEU A 762 -12.99 -19.31 1.30
CA LEU A 762 -14.04 -18.55 0.63
C LEU A 762 -14.66 -19.48 -0.41
N GLU A 763 -15.94 -19.34 -0.69
CA GLU A 763 -16.61 -20.20 -1.67
C GLU A 763 -15.86 -20.19 -3.01
N LYS A 764 -15.34 -19.01 -3.36
CA LYS A 764 -14.24 -18.74 -4.29
C LYS A 764 -13.11 -19.78 -4.26
N ASP A 765 -12.41 -19.91 -3.14
CA ASP A 765 -11.19 -20.70 -3.00
C ASP A 765 -11.47 -22.20 -3.17
N LYS A 766 -12.65 -22.67 -2.72
CA LYS A 766 -13.09 -24.05 -2.98
C LYS A 766 -13.30 -24.26 -4.48
N ARG A 767 -14.00 -23.34 -5.13
CA ARG A 767 -14.24 -23.39 -6.58
C ARG A 767 -12.95 -23.35 -7.38
N ILE A 768 -11.98 -22.50 -7.05
CA ILE A 768 -10.66 -22.44 -7.72
C ILE A 768 -9.94 -23.79 -7.65
N LEU A 769 -9.96 -24.47 -6.49
CA LEU A 769 -9.37 -25.80 -6.36
C LEU A 769 -10.12 -26.88 -7.15
N GLU A 770 -11.44 -26.76 -7.29
CA GLU A 770 -12.26 -27.63 -8.16
C GLU A 770 -11.94 -27.42 -9.64
N GLU A 771 -11.78 -26.17 -10.09
CA GLU A 771 -11.32 -25.83 -11.46
C GLU A 771 -9.94 -26.41 -11.75
N LEU A 772 -8.98 -26.21 -10.84
CA LEU A 772 -7.61 -26.74 -11.01
C LEU A 772 -7.60 -28.27 -11.07
N LYS A 773 -8.39 -28.93 -10.23
CA LYS A 773 -8.57 -30.39 -10.24
C LYS A 773 -9.27 -30.88 -11.52
N SER A 774 -10.25 -30.12 -12.02
CA SER A 774 -10.95 -30.39 -13.29
C SER A 774 -9.96 -30.35 -14.45
N LEU A 775 -9.21 -29.27 -14.60
CA LEU A 775 -8.18 -29.08 -15.63
C LEU A 775 -7.01 -30.07 -15.51
N HIS A 776 -6.66 -30.51 -14.30
CA HIS A 776 -5.66 -31.58 -14.14
C HIS A 776 -6.19 -32.94 -14.61
N CYS A 777 -7.47 -33.25 -14.40
CA CYS A 777 -8.09 -34.50 -14.85
C CYS A 777 -8.44 -34.49 -16.36
N ASP A 778 -8.80 -33.33 -16.89
CA ASP A 778 -9.21 -33.08 -18.29
C ASP A 778 -8.58 -31.77 -18.81
N PRO A 779 -7.26 -31.79 -19.12
CA PRO A 779 -6.55 -30.60 -19.60
C PRO A 779 -7.01 -30.22 -21.01
N HIS A 780 -7.00 -28.91 -21.28
CA HIS A 780 -7.30 -28.39 -22.61
C HIS A 780 -6.23 -28.86 -23.62
N PRO A 781 -6.59 -29.36 -24.83
CA PRO A 781 -5.60 -29.94 -25.76
C PRO A 781 -4.55 -28.96 -26.32
N PHE A 782 -4.72 -27.65 -26.10
CA PHE A 782 -3.84 -26.58 -26.58
C PHE A 782 -3.34 -25.65 -25.46
N CYS A 783 -3.70 -25.88 -24.19
CA CYS A 783 -3.26 -25.02 -23.08
C CYS A 783 -2.64 -25.82 -21.93
N THR A 784 -1.47 -25.37 -21.48
CA THR A 784 -0.86 -25.79 -20.21
C THR A 784 -1.20 -24.75 -19.14
N VAL A 785 -1.68 -25.18 -17.98
CA VAL A 785 -2.06 -24.30 -16.85
C VAL A 785 -1.10 -24.52 -15.69
N LEU A 786 -0.48 -23.43 -15.23
CA LEU A 786 0.58 -23.39 -14.22
C LEU A 786 0.14 -22.43 -13.09
N PRO A 787 -0.46 -22.93 -12.00
CA PRO A 787 -0.77 -22.10 -10.83
C PRO A 787 0.52 -21.62 -10.16
N LEU A 788 0.54 -20.37 -9.67
CA LEU A 788 1.70 -19.83 -8.96
C LEU A 788 1.80 -20.42 -7.55
N GLU A 789 2.99 -20.84 -7.12
CA GLU A 789 3.19 -21.51 -5.83
C GLU A 789 2.86 -20.62 -4.61
N SER A 790 3.13 -19.32 -4.71
CA SER A 790 2.88 -18.34 -3.65
C SER A 790 1.45 -17.80 -3.61
N ASP A 791 0.70 -17.91 -4.73
CA ASP A 791 -0.70 -17.49 -4.83
C ASP A 791 -1.44 -18.35 -5.86
N PHE A 792 -2.14 -19.39 -5.38
CA PHE A 792 -2.94 -20.27 -6.23
C PHE A 792 -4.15 -19.59 -6.89
N THR A 793 -4.44 -18.32 -6.56
CA THR A 793 -5.45 -17.48 -7.23
C THR A 793 -4.90 -16.73 -8.44
N PHE A 794 -3.60 -16.85 -8.73
CA PHE A 794 -2.96 -16.40 -9.95
C PHE A 794 -2.41 -17.59 -10.74
N TRP A 795 -2.88 -17.79 -11.97
CA TRP A 795 -2.40 -18.85 -12.86
C TRP A 795 -1.71 -18.24 -14.08
N LYS A 796 -0.56 -18.80 -14.45
CA LYS A 796 0.00 -18.65 -15.80
C LYS A 796 -0.60 -19.71 -16.70
N ILE A 797 -0.89 -19.34 -17.94
CA ILE A 797 -1.46 -20.23 -18.96
C ILE A 797 -0.62 -20.08 -20.21
N LEU A 798 -0.10 -21.19 -20.73
CA LEU A 798 0.62 -21.22 -22.00
C LEU A 798 -0.31 -21.84 -23.05
N MET A 799 -0.67 -21.06 -24.08
CA MET A 799 -1.61 -21.44 -25.14
C MET A 799 -0.88 -21.59 -26.47
N GLN A 800 -1.03 -22.74 -27.12
CA GLN A 800 -0.61 -22.96 -28.49
C GLN A 800 -1.59 -22.28 -29.45
N GLY A 801 -1.11 -21.49 -30.41
CA GLY A 801 -1.95 -20.87 -31.45
C GLY A 801 -2.70 -21.90 -32.31
N PRO A 802 -3.93 -21.59 -32.77
CA PRO A 802 -4.71 -22.53 -33.58
C PRO A 802 -4.10 -22.82 -34.96
N PRO A 803 -4.21 -24.06 -35.47
CA PRO A 803 -3.82 -24.40 -36.85
C PRO A 803 -4.73 -23.71 -37.87
N ASP A 804 -4.21 -23.49 -39.07
CA ASP A 804 -4.95 -22.86 -40.17
C ASP A 804 -5.42 -21.41 -39.86
N THR A 805 -4.72 -20.72 -38.95
CA THR A 805 -4.93 -19.29 -38.58
C THR A 805 -3.61 -18.51 -38.68
N PRO A 806 -3.61 -17.16 -38.76
CA PRO A 806 -2.36 -16.39 -38.71
C PRO A 806 -1.58 -16.58 -37.40
N TYR A 807 -2.22 -17.10 -36.35
CA TYR A 807 -1.60 -17.38 -35.06
C TYR A 807 -0.92 -18.77 -34.99
N GLU A 808 -0.94 -19.55 -36.08
CA GLU A 808 -0.34 -20.89 -36.12
C GLU A 808 1.15 -20.89 -35.77
N ASN A 809 1.58 -21.90 -35.01
CA ASN A 809 2.93 -22.07 -34.45
C ASN A 809 3.32 -21.08 -33.34
N GLY A 810 2.50 -20.06 -33.03
CA GLY A 810 2.70 -19.20 -31.87
C GLY A 810 2.53 -19.91 -30.52
N ALA A 811 3.34 -19.53 -29.53
CA ALA A 811 3.20 -19.88 -28.13
C ALA A 811 2.89 -18.61 -27.30
N PHE A 812 1.65 -18.49 -26.84
CA PHE A 812 1.13 -17.31 -26.16
C PHE A 812 1.09 -17.54 -24.64
N GLU A 813 1.79 -16.72 -23.86
CA GLU A 813 1.61 -16.65 -22.40
C GLU A 813 0.39 -15.76 -22.10
N LEU A 814 -0.49 -16.24 -21.23
CA LEU A 814 -1.60 -15.52 -20.63
C LEU A 814 -1.49 -15.62 -19.11
N TYR A 815 -2.12 -14.71 -18.38
CA TYR A 815 -2.44 -14.90 -16.96
C TYR A 815 -3.94 -14.92 -16.72
N CYS A 816 -4.31 -15.59 -15.62
CA CYS A 816 -5.66 -15.62 -15.05
C CYS A 816 -5.57 -15.26 -13.57
N GLN A 817 -6.27 -14.22 -13.15
CA GLN A 817 -6.41 -13.82 -11.74
C GLN A 817 -7.86 -13.97 -11.30
N PHE A 818 -8.10 -14.75 -10.24
CA PHE A 818 -9.42 -14.85 -9.63
C PHE A 818 -9.65 -13.68 -8.66
N GLY A 819 -10.63 -12.82 -8.96
CA GLY A 819 -11.02 -11.69 -8.12
C GLY A 819 -11.75 -12.11 -6.85
N ALA A 820 -11.96 -11.18 -5.90
CA ALA A 820 -12.66 -11.47 -4.65
C ALA A 820 -14.10 -11.98 -4.84
N GLU A 821 -14.77 -11.54 -5.92
CA GLU A 821 -16.15 -11.88 -6.27
C GLU A 821 -16.29 -13.15 -7.13
N TYR A 822 -15.22 -13.89 -7.41
CA TYR A 822 -15.32 -15.16 -8.14
C TYR A 822 -15.98 -16.24 -7.27
N PRO A 823 -16.87 -17.12 -7.78
CA PRO A 823 -17.32 -17.25 -9.18
C PRO A 823 -18.56 -16.44 -9.54
N VAL A 824 -18.99 -15.44 -8.76
CA VAL A 824 -20.11 -14.56 -9.13
C VAL A 824 -19.73 -13.66 -10.31
N LYS A 825 -18.48 -13.17 -10.33
CA LYS A 825 -17.87 -12.49 -11.48
C LYS A 825 -16.77 -13.34 -12.13
N PRO A 826 -16.52 -13.17 -13.44
CA PRO A 826 -15.52 -13.94 -14.15
C PRO A 826 -14.10 -13.65 -13.66
N PRO A 827 -13.16 -14.59 -13.84
CA PRO A 827 -11.75 -14.34 -13.58
C PRO A 827 -11.17 -13.40 -14.64
N LEU A 828 -10.18 -12.60 -14.25
CA LEU A 828 -9.49 -11.69 -15.14
C LEU A 828 -8.46 -12.48 -15.96
N VAL A 829 -8.74 -12.74 -17.23
CA VAL A 829 -7.80 -13.35 -18.18
C VAL A 829 -7.21 -12.29 -19.12
N ARG A 830 -5.89 -12.28 -19.29
CA ARG A 830 -5.19 -11.41 -20.25
C ARG A 830 -4.03 -12.10 -20.93
N PHE A 831 -3.75 -11.72 -22.18
CA PHE A 831 -2.52 -12.05 -22.86
C PHE A 831 -1.32 -11.29 -22.26
N VAL A 832 -0.21 -11.99 -22.08
CA VAL A 832 1.11 -11.43 -21.72
C VAL A 832 1.96 -11.30 -22.99
N THR A 833 1.97 -12.34 -23.83
CA THR A 833 2.51 -12.24 -25.19
C THR A 833 1.63 -11.27 -26.00
N PRO A 834 2.18 -10.22 -26.62
CA PRO A 834 1.40 -9.35 -27.51
C PRO A 834 0.78 -10.13 -28.67
N VAL A 835 -0.49 -9.87 -28.98
CA VAL A 835 -1.23 -10.50 -30.07
C VAL A 835 -1.94 -9.45 -30.91
N TYR A 836 -1.70 -9.47 -32.22
CA TYR A 836 -2.41 -8.65 -33.19
C TYR A 836 -3.81 -9.24 -33.46
N HIS A 837 -4.84 -8.74 -32.76
CA HIS A 837 -6.20 -9.28 -32.84
C HIS A 837 -7.27 -8.21 -32.52
N CYS A 838 -8.32 -8.05 -33.34
CA CYS A 838 -9.31 -6.97 -33.16
C CYS A 838 -10.06 -6.98 -31.80
N ASN A 839 -10.27 -8.16 -31.20
CA ASN A 839 -10.86 -8.32 -29.85
C ASN A 839 -9.82 -8.34 -28.70
N VAL A 840 -8.54 -8.04 -28.96
CA VAL A 840 -7.47 -7.97 -27.94
C VAL A 840 -6.74 -6.64 -28.05
N ASN A 841 -6.62 -5.88 -26.95
CA ASN A 841 -5.91 -4.59 -26.99
C ASN A 841 -4.40 -4.71 -26.73
N SER A 842 -3.67 -3.61 -26.88
CA SER A 842 -2.21 -3.51 -26.65
C SER A 842 -1.73 -3.86 -25.24
N VAL A 843 -2.63 -4.00 -24.26
CA VAL A 843 -2.36 -4.42 -22.88
C VAL A 843 -2.87 -5.86 -22.62
N GLY A 844 -3.17 -6.60 -23.68
CA GLY A 844 -3.60 -8.00 -23.65
C GLY A 844 -5.00 -8.23 -23.07
N ARG A 845 -5.83 -7.19 -22.89
CA ARG A 845 -7.23 -7.36 -22.45
C ARG A 845 -8.02 -7.98 -23.60
N ILE A 846 -8.81 -9.00 -23.26
CA ILE A 846 -9.71 -9.69 -24.18
C ILE A 846 -11.12 -9.10 -24.03
N CYS A 847 -11.84 -8.88 -25.13
CA CYS A 847 -13.29 -8.69 -25.13
C CYS A 847 -13.94 -9.95 -25.71
N HIS A 848 -14.78 -10.58 -24.90
CA HIS A 848 -15.64 -11.70 -25.30
C HIS A 848 -16.77 -11.82 -24.28
N ASN A 849 -17.98 -12.14 -24.74
CA ASN A 849 -19.20 -12.13 -23.91
C ASN A 849 -19.14 -13.06 -22.67
N ILE A 850 -18.30 -14.09 -22.68
CA ILE A 850 -18.05 -15.01 -21.54
C ILE A 850 -17.40 -14.33 -20.32
N PHE A 851 -16.85 -13.13 -20.49
CA PHE A 851 -16.30 -12.30 -19.41
C PHE A 851 -17.25 -11.15 -18.98
N ASP A 852 -18.48 -11.13 -19.52
CA ASP A 852 -19.49 -10.11 -19.23
C ASP A 852 -20.89 -10.77 -19.22
N ARG A 853 -21.79 -10.44 -20.16
CA ARG A 853 -23.22 -10.77 -20.12
C ARG A 853 -23.56 -12.26 -20.18
N ASN A 854 -22.69 -13.06 -20.80
CA ASN A 854 -22.87 -14.51 -20.89
C ASN A 854 -22.14 -15.24 -19.74
N TYR A 855 -21.50 -14.54 -18.81
CA TYR A 855 -20.90 -15.18 -17.65
C TYR A 855 -21.96 -15.68 -16.65
N SER A 856 -21.70 -16.83 -16.04
CA SER A 856 -22.39 -17.25 -14.82
C SER A 856 -21.47 -18.11 -13.96
N ALA A 857 -21.77 -18.20 -12.67
CA ALA A 857 -20.99 -18.99 -11.70
C ALA A 857 -20.89 -20.49 -12.01
N HIS A 858 -21.64 -21.00 -12.98
CA HIS A 858 -21.53 -22.39 -13.45
C HIS A 858 -20.40 -22.56 -14.46
N ILE A 859 -20.04 -21.52 -15.22
CA ILE A 859 -19.02 -21.57 -16.27
C ILE A 859 -17.66 -21.88 -15.68
N THR A 860 -17.01 -22.89 -16.26
CA THR A 860 -15.72 -23.43 -15.84
C THR A 860 -14.56 -22.72 -16.51
N MET A 861 -13.37 -22.83 -15.90
CA MET A 861 -12.13 -22.38 -16.53
C MET A 861 -11.83 -23.12 -17.82
N ARG A 862 -12.36 -24.34 -18.00
CA ARG A 862 -12.25 -25.07 -19.27
C ARG A 862 -13.03 -24.35 -20.38
N GLU A 863 -14.29 -24.00 -20.13
CA GLU A 863 -15.13 -23.27 -21.09
C GLU A 863 -14.59 -21.86 -21.39
N ILE A 864 -13.99 -21.19 -20.40
CA ILE A 864 -13.28 -19.91 -20.60
C ILE A 864 -12.07 -20.08 -21.54
N LEU A 865 -11.27 -21.14 -21.36
CA LEU A 865 -10.14 -21.41 -22.24
C LEU A 865 -10.58 -21.84 -23.64
N ASP A 866 -11.62 -22.66 -23.76
CA ASP A 866 -12.22 -23.06 -25.04
C ASP A 866 -12.72 -21.81 -25.80
N ALA A 867 -13.32 -20.83 -25.12
CA ALA A 867 -13.78 -19.57 -25.71
C ALA A 867 -12.64 -18.64 -26.16
N VAL A 868 -11.62 -18.40 -25.32
CA VAL A 868 -10.45 -17.58 -25.72
C VAL A 868 -9.69 -18.22 -26.89
N TYR A 869 -9.59 -19.55 -26.91
CA TYR A 869 -9.00 -20.28 -28.03
C TYR A 869 -9.86 -20.18 -29.31
N GLY A 870 -11.19 -20.25 -29.17
CA GLY A 870 -12.14 -20.07 -30.27
C GLY A 870 -12.09 -18.68 -30.90
N LEU A 871 -11.87 -17.64 -30.10
CA LEU A 871 -11.76 -16.25 -30.58
C LEU A 871 -10.60 -16.05 -31.56
N LEU A 872 -9.46 -16.72 -31.35
CA LEU A 872 -8.33 -16.72 -32.30
C LEU A 872 -8.62 -17.46 -33.62
N ILE A 873 -9.65 -18.32 -33.66
CA ILE A 873 -10.10 -19.01 -34.88
C ILE A 873 -11.16 -18.16 -35.61
N VAL A 874 -12.09 -17.58 -34.86
CA VAL A 874 -13.19 -16.76 -35.38
C VAL A 874 -13.24 -15.44 -34.60
N PRO A 875 -12.52 -14.40 -35.07
CA PRO A 875 -12.60 -13.07 -34.48
C PRO A 875 -14.01 -12.47 -34.63
N GLU A 876 -14.40 -11.62 -33.69
CA GLU A 876 -15.73 -11.01 -33.58
C GLU A 876 -15.64 -9.50 -33.92
N PRO A 877 -15.57 -9.08 -35.20
CA PRO A 877 -15.33 -7.68 -35.58
C PRO A 877 -16.49 -6.73 -35.25
N GLU A 878 -17.67 -7.25 -34.90
CA GLU A 878 -18.85 -6.48 -34.50
C GLU A 878 -18.75 -5.97 -33.04
N ASP A 879 -17.97 -6.64 -32.18
CA ASP A 879 -17.69 -6.25 -30.78
C ASP A 879 -16.17 -6.07 -30.51
N PRO A 880 -15.47 -5.18 -31.24
CA PRO A 880 -14.01 -5.08 -31.19
C PRO A 880 -13.51 -4.23 -30.01
N LEU A 881 -12.26 -4.49 -29.58
CA LEU A 881 -11.51 -3.55 -28.73
C LEU A 881 -10.66 -2.58 -29.53
N ASP A 882 -10.24 -2.99 -30.72
CA ASP A 882 -9.53 -2.15 -31.67
C ASP A 882 -10.35 -2.04 -32.96
N SER A 883 -11.00 -0.89 -33.13
CA SER A 883 -11.86 -0.60 -34.28
C SER A 883 -11.07 -0.48 -35.58
N ILE A 884 -9.78 -0.12 -35.53
CA ILE A 884 -8.91 -0.02 -36.71
C ILE A 884 -8.58 -1.43 -37.20
N LEU A 885 -8.24 -2.34 -36.29
CA LEU A 885 -8.03 -3.75 -36.62
C LEU A 885 -9.31 -4.45 -37.09
N ALA A 886 -10.48 -4.08 -36.54
CA ALA A 886 -11.77 -4.58 -37.00
C ALA A 886 -12.13 -4.07 -38.41
N GLU A 887 -11.91 -2.78 -38.69
CA GLU A 887 -12.08 -2.22 -40.03
C GLU A 887 -11.11 -2.86 -41.03
N GLU A 888 -9.84 -3.07 -40.67
CA GLU A 888 -8.87 -3.75 -41.52
C GLU A 888 -9.24 -5.22 -41.77
N PHE A 889 -9.76 -5.93 -40.75
CA PHE A 889 -10.25 -7.30 -40.86
C PHE A 889 -11.45 -7.42 -41.82
N LEU A 890 -12.37 -6.46 -41.76
CA LEU A 890 -13.59 -6.42 -42.60
C LEU A 890 -13.30 -5.93 -44.03
N THR A 891 -12.38 -4.99 -44.21
CA THR A 891 -12.11 -4.34 -45.52
C THR A 891 -10.92 -4.94 -46.28
N SER A 892 -9.93 -5.52 -45.58
CA SER A 892 -8.62 -5.91 -46.11
C SER A 892 -8.09 -7.17 -45.42
N ARG A 893 -8.91 -8.23 -45.38
CA ARG A 893 -8.63 -9.47 -44.63
C ARG A 893 -7.25 -10.08 -44.87
N GLU A 894 -6.75 -10.09 -46.11
CA GLU A 894 -5.40 -10.61 -46.42
C GLU A 894 -4.28 -9.82 -45.73
N LYS A 895 -4.42 -8.50 -45.63
CA LYS A 895 -3.45 -7.61 -44.97
C LYS A 895 -3.43 -7.87 -43.47
N TYR A 896 -4.62 -7.95 -42.85
CA TYR A 896 -4.78 -8.31 -41.44
C TYR A 896 -4.10 -9.64 -41.13
N GLU A 897 -4.33 -10.68 -41.94
CA GLU A 897 -3.73 -11.99 -41.72
C GLU A 897 -2.21 -12.01 -41.94
N GLN A 898 -1.69 -11.25 -42.89
CA GLN A 898 -0.25 -11.10 -43.10
C GLN A 898 0.44 -10.42 -41.90
N GLU A 899 -0.11 -9.30 -41.39
CA GLU A 899 0.48 -8.60 -40.25
C GLU A 899 0.28 -9.37 -38.93
N ALA A 900 -0.87 -10.04 -38.75
CA ALA A 900 -1.09 -10.93 -37.61
C ALA A 900 -0.13 -12.12 -37.57
N LYS A 901 0.18 -12.69 -38.75
CA LYS A 901 1.18 -13.77 -38.87
C LYS A 901 2.59 -13.27 -38.57
N LYS A 902 2.99 -12.13 -39.16
CA LYS A 902 4.28 -11.49 -38.89
C LYS A 902 4.45 -11.17 -37.40
N ASN A 903 3.43 -10.59 -36.76
CA ASN A 903 3.42 -10.33 -35.33
C ASN A 903 3.58 -11.62 -34.50
N THR A 904 2.90 -12.71 -34.90
CA THR A 904 3.03 -14.02 -34.26
C THR A 904 4.46 -14.59 -34.37
N GLU A 905 5.08 -14.48 -35.56
CA GLU A 905 6.48 -14.89 -35.78
C GLU A 905 7.47 -14.06 -34.93
N GLU A 906 7.22 -12.76 -34.76
CA GLU A 906 8.06 -11.84 -33.98
C GLU A 906 7.90 -12.00 -32.45
N THR A 907 6.67 -12.15 -31.93
CA THR A 907 6.37 -12.09 -30.49
C THR A 907 6.11 -13.45 -29.83
N ALA A 908 5.64 -14.43 -30.60
CA ALA A 908 5.18 -15.73 -30.12
C ALA A 908 5.95 -16.92 -30.72
N GLY A 909 6.99 -16.69 -31.53
CA GLY A 909 7.71 -17.72 -32.29
C GLY A 909 8.56 -18.73 -31.48
N ASN A 910 8.61 -18.63 -30.15
CA ASN A 910 9.27 -19.63 -29.29
C ASN A 910 8.44 -20.93 -29.27
N SER A 911 9.09 -22.09 -29.13
CA SER A 911 8.32 -23.34 -29.02
C SER A 911 7.63 -23.47 -27.65
N MET A 912 6.53 -24.23 -27.63
CA MET A 912 5.79 -24.54 -26.39
C MET A 912 6.68 -25.20 -25.33
N ASP A 913 7.59 -26.10 -25.72
CA ASP A 913 8.49 -26.79 -24.79
C ASP A 913 9.55 -25.83 -24.20
N GLU A 914 10.06 -24.85 -24.96
CA GLU A 914 11.00 -23.82 -24.47
C GLU A 914 10.31 -22.84 -23.50
N MET A 915 9.09 -22.40 -23.85
CA MET A 915 8.29 -21.53 -22.96
C MET A 915 7.87 -22.27 -21.68
N GLU A 916 7.51 -23.55 -21.75
CA GLU A 916 7.19 -24.37 -20.58
C GLU A 916 8.43 -24.54 -19.66
N GLN A 917 9.62 -24.79 -20.22
CA GLN A 917 10.87 -24.83 -19.44
C GLN A 917 11.20 -23.50 -18.76
N LYS A 918 11.07 -22.39 -19.48
CA LYS A 918 11.27 -21.02 -18.96
C LYS A 918 10.32 -20.67 -17.81
N LEU A 919 9.12 -21.26 -17.79
CA LEU A 919 8.09 -21.00 -16.79
C LEU A 919 8.12 -21.93 -15.57
N VAL A 920 8.73 -23.12 -15.68
CA VAL A 920 8.67 -24.17 -14.63
C VAL A 920 9.99 -24.39 -13.88
N GLY A 921 11.15 -24.14 -14.51
CA GLY A 921 12.46 -24.48 -13.92
C GLY A 921 12.77 -25.99 -13.94
N GLU A 922 14.04 -26.36 -13.75
CA GLU A 922 14.56 -27.69 -14.19
C GLU A 922 14.14 -28.91 -13.33
N GLU A 923 13.55 -28.76 -12.14
CA GLU A 923 13.54 -29.83 -11.12
C GLU A 923 12.43 -30.91 -11.21
N LEU A 924 11.41 -30.79 -12.08
CA LEU A 924 10.27 -31.73 -12.06
C LEU A 924 10.37 -32.96 -13.00
N SER A 925 11.49 -33.14 -13.71
CA SER A 925 11.63 -34.18 -14.74
C SER A 925 12.07 -35.57 -14.21
N LYS A 926 11.14 -36.33 -13.59
CA LYS A 926 11.03 -37.82 -13.62
C LYS A 926 9.90 -38.34 -12.72
N LYS A 927 8.68 -38.51 -13.28
CA LYS A 927 7.63 -39.36 -12.70
C LYS A 927 7.37 -40.57 -13.60
N PHE A 928 7.04 -41.71 -12.99
CA PHE A 928 6.85 -42.98 -13.70
C PHE A 928 5.42 -43.09 -14.24
N THR A 929 5.20 -42.71 -15.51
CA THR A 929 3.95 -43.00 -16.21
C THR A 929 3.96 -44.44 -16.76
N PRO A 930 2.91 -45.26 -16.52
CA PRO A 930 2.77 -46.58 -17.11
C PRO A 930 2.84 -46.53 -18.65
N SER A 931 3.69 -47.36 -19.24
CA SER A 931 4.02 -47.32 -20.68
C SER A 931 2.85 -47.49 -21.64
N HIS A 932 1.72 -48.05 -21.18
CA HIS A 932 0.50 -48.20 -21.98
C HIS A 932 -0.36 -46.92 -22.06
N LEU A 933 -0.13 -45.93 -21.19
CA LEU A 933 -0.77 -44.60 -21.20
C LEU A 933 0.06 -43.56 -21.95
N VAL A 934 1.24 -43.95 -22.43
CA VAL A 934 2.20 -43.09 -23.13
C VAL A 934 2.06 -43.29 -24.64
N CYS A 935 1.94 -42.18 -25.38
CA CYS A 935 1.86 -42.24 -26.83
C CYS A 935 3.20 -42.68 -27.43
N SER A 936 3.16 -43.71 -28.29
CA SER A 936 4.35 -44.23 -28.96
C SER A 936 5.08 -43.21 -29.85
N LEU A 937 4.39 -42.17 -30.31
CA LEU A 937 4.93 -41.07 -31.12
C LEU A 937 5.48 -39.92 -30.27
N THR A 938 4.69 -39.34 -29.37
CA THR A 938 5.12 -38.14 -28.61
C THR A 938 5.97 -38.46 -27.39
N LYS A 939 5.98 -39.71 -26.92
CA LYS A 939 6.55 -40.15 -25.63
C LYS A 939 5.98 -39.44 -24.38
N LYS A 940 4.96 -38.58 -24.54
CA LYS A 940 4.17 -37.98 -23.45
C LYS A 940 2.89 -38.83 -23.21
N MET A 941 2.29 -38.71 -22.03
CA MET A 941 0.99 -39.31 -21.72
C MET A 941 -0.09 -38.76 -22.64
N PHE A 942 -1.06 -39.58 -23.08
CA PHE A 942 -2.10 -39.13 -24.02
C PHE A 942 -2.94 -37.96 -23.46
N ILE A 943 -3.47 -37.12 -24.36
CA ILE A 943 -4.40 -36.03 -24.07
C ILE A 943 -5.69 -36.25 -24.87
N ASP A 944 -5.63 -36.32 -26.21
CA ASP A 944 -6.73 -36.81 -27.05
C ASP A 944 -6.32 -38.06 -27.84
N PRO A 945 -6.40 -39.25 -27.23
CA PRO A 945 -6.07 -40.50 -27.89
C PRO A 945 -7.12 -40.87 -28.94
N VAL A 946 -6.64 -41.18 -30.14
CA VAL A 946 -7.40 -41.73 -31.26
C VAL A 946 -6.92 -43.14 -31.61
N LYS A 947 -7.87 -44.00 -31.98
CA LYS A 947 -7.66 -45.40 -32.35
C LYS A 947 -7.93 -45.61 -33.83
N ASN A 948 -7.04 -46.32 -34.50
CA ASN A 948 -7.22 -46.75 -35.89
C ASN A 948 -8.09 -48.03 -35.97
N LYS A 949 -8.47 -48.44 -37.19
CA LYS A 949 -9.24 -49.67 -37.44
C LYS A 949 -8.59 -50.96 -36.91
N ASP A 950 -7.25 -51.04 -36.94
CA ASP A 950 -6.45 -52.15 -36.42
C ASP A 950 -6.30 -52.12 -34.88
N GLY A 951 -6.92 -51.13 -34.22
CA GLY A 951 -6.98 -51.01 -32.76
C GLY A 951 -5.76 -50.39 -32.08
N THR A 952 -4.80 -49.85 -32.85
CA THR A 952 -3.64 -49.11 -32.31
C THR A 952 -4.04 -47.68 -31.97
N VAL A 953 -3.55 -47.19 -30.82
CA VAL A 953 -3.89 -45.87 -30.26
C VAL A 953 -2.71 -44.90 -30.40
N TYR A 954 -3.01 -43.67 -30.82
CA TYR A 954 -2.07 -42.57 -31.01
C TYR A 954 -2.65 -41.26 -30.45
N GLU A 955 -1.78 -40.30 -30.14
CA GLU A 955 -2.20 -38.91 -29.84
C GLU A 955 -2.64 -38.21 -31.13
N ARG A 956 -3.84 -37.61 -31.17
CA ARG A 956 -4.43 -37.10 -32.43
C ARG A 956 -3.49 -36.21 -33.22
N LYS A 957 -2.99 -35.13 -32.61
CA LYS A 957 -2.09 -34.17 -33.26
C LYS A 957 -0.86 -34.86 -33.86
N ALA A 958 -0.28 -35.82 -33.14
CA ALA A 958 0.94 -36.49 -33.54
C ALA A 958 0.75 -37.46 -34.71
N ILE A 959 -0.37 -38.20 -34.73
CA ILE A 959 -0.69 -39.09 -35.86
C ILE A 959 -1.15 -38.28 -37.08
N GLU A 960 -1.90 -37.18 -36.90
CA GLU A 960 -2.30 -36.33 -38.02
C GLU A 960 -1.09 -35.65 -38.69
N LYS A 961 -0.13 -35.12 -37.91
CA LYS A 961 1.15 -34.61 -38.43
C LYS A 961 2.00 -35.70 -39.10
N HIS A 962 1.97 -36.94 -38.59
CA HIS A 962 2.63 -38.06 -39.27
C HIS A 962 1.96 -38.36 -40.63
N LEU A 963 0.63 -38.41 -40.69
CA LEU A 963 -0.14 -38.73 -41.90
C LEU A 963 -0.05 -37.67 -43.00
N GLN A 964 0.24 -36.41 -42.64
CA GLN A 964 0.60 -35.36 -43.60
C GLN A 964 1.92 -35.67 -44.33
N MET A 965 2.94 -36.20 -43.64
CA MET A 965 4.24 -36.53 -44.24
C MET A 965 4.30 -37.94 -44.84
N GLN A 966 3.67 -38.93 -44.21
CA GLN A 966 3.70 -40.33 -44.58
C GLN A 966 2.29 -40.92 -44.42
N ARG A 967 1.63 -41.27 -45.52
CA ARG A 967 0.24 -41.80 -45.53
C ARG A 967 0.11 -43.24 -44.99
N THR A 968 1.00 -43.65 -44.10
CA THR A 968 1.04 -44.98 -43.50
C THR A 968 0.98 -44.90 -41.98
N ASP A 969 0.48 -45.96 -41.37
CA ASP A 969 0.47 -46.13 -39.93
C ASP A 969 1.93 -46.26 -39.42
N PRO A 970 2.36 -45.45 -38.45
CA PRO A 970 3.78 -45.37 -38.09
C PRO A 970 4.34 -46.67 -37.52
N LYS A 971 3.49 -47.55 -36.96
CA LYS A 971 3.89 -48.79 -36.28
C LYS A 971 3.77 -50.03 -37.18
N THR A 972 2.72 -50.11 -37.99
CA THR A 972 2.40 -51.25 -38.85
C THR A 972 2.77 -51.04 -40.32
N LYS A 973 3.11 -49.80 -40.71
CA LYS A 973 3.47 -49.36 -42.07
C LYS A 973 2.42 -49.59 -43.17
N LYS A 974 1.19 -49.99 -42.81
CA LYS A 974 0.05 -50.09 -43.72
C LYS A 974 -0.51 -48.71 -44.07
N LEU A 975 -1.21 -48.58 -45.19
CA LEU A 975 -1.94 -47.35 -45.55
C LEU A 975 -2.97 -46.99 -44.48
N LEU A 976 -2.94 -45.75 -43.99
CA LEU A 976 -3.87 -45.23 -42.99
C LEU A 976 -4.38 -43.85 -43.44
N ARG A 977 -5.69 -43.60 -43.38
CA ARG A 977 -6.28 -42.30 -43.71
C ARG A 977 -6.80 -41.60 -42.45
N ARG A 978 -6.87 -40.27 -42.46
CA ARG A 978 -7.40 -39.46 -41.34
C ARG A 978 -8.81 -39.90 -40.92
N THR A 979 -9.64 -40.30 -41.89
CA THR A 979 -11.00 -40.84 -41.68
C THR A 979 -11.06 -42.22 -41.04
N ASP A 980 -9.94 -42.94 -40.93
CA ASP A 980 -9.85 -44.25 -40.26
C ASP A 980 -9.59 -44.11 -38.74
N LEU A 981 -9.36 -42.89 -38.24
CA LEU A 981 -9.09 -42.57 -36.83
C LEU A 981 -10.38 -42.18 -36.10
N LYS A 982 -10.63 -42.77 -34.93
CA LYS A 982 -11.77 -42.44 -34.04
C LYS A 982 -11.28 -42.18 -32.62
N SER A 983 -11.91 -41.28 -31.88
CA SER A 983 -11.56 -41.01 -30.47
C SER A 983 -11.69 -42.28 -29.61
N ASP A 984 -10.64 -42.60 -28.84
CA ASP A 984 -10.64 -43.75 -27.92
C ASP A 984 -11.11 -43.33 -26.52
N ARG A 985 -12.43 -43.37 -26.32
CA ARG A 985 -13.06 -43.13 -25.01
C ARG A 985 -12.59 -44.09 -23.91
N THR A 986 -12.00 -45.24 -24.25
CA THR A 986 -11.45 -46.19 -23.27
C THR A 986 -10.10 -45.70 -22.78
N MET A 987 -9.21 -45.32 -23.70
CA MET A 987 -7.91 -44.75 -23.36
C MET A 987 -8.06 -43.40 -22.64
N GLN A 988 -8.98 -42.53 -23.09
CA GLN A 988 -9.33 -41.28 -22.39
C GLN A 988 -9.72 -41.56 -20.92
N ARG A 989 -10.55 -42.58 -20.67
CA ARG A 989 -10.94 -42.96 -19.30
C ARG A 989 -9.76 -43.46 -18.49
N MET A 990 -8.95 -44.38 -19.03
CA MET A 990 -7.79 -44.93 -18.32
C MET A 990 -6.75 -43.86 -17.96
N VAL A 991 -6.51 -42.91 -18.86
CA VAL A 991 -5.62 -41.76 -18.62
C VAL A 991 -6.21 -40.82 -17.57
N ARG A 992 -7.51 -40.50 -17.64
CA ARG A 992 -8.20 -39.66 -16.64
C ARG A 992 -8.20 -40.31 -15.25
N GLU A 993 -8.42 -41.61 -15.17
CA GLU A 993 -8.33 -42.39 -13.93
C GLU A 993 -6.89 -42.42 -13.39
N HIS A 994 -5.88 -42.56 -14.25
CA HIS A 994 -4.48 -42.49 -13.85
C HIS A 994 -4.08 -41.11 -13.35
N ARG A 995 -4.43 -40.01 -14.06
CA ARG A 995 -4.20 -38.64 -13.59
C ARG A 995 -4.92 -38.36 -12.27
N LYS A 996 -6.17 -38.80 -12.12
CA LYS A 996 -6.92 -38.69 -10.86
C LYS A 996 -6.21 -39.42 -9.72
N LYS A 997 -5.61 -40.59 -9.99
CA LYS A 997 -4.82 -41.36 -9.02
C LYS A 997 -3.47 -40.70 -8.72
N GLU A 998 -2.75 -40.22 -9.73
CA GLU A 998 -1.48 -39.52 -9.61
C GLU A 998 -1.63 -38.19 -8.84
N TYR A 999 -2.74 -37.47 -9.03
CA TYR A 999 -3.11 -36.29 -8.24
C TYR A 999 -3.32 -36.62 -6.76
N LEU A 1000 -3.98 -37.74 -6.46
CA LEU A 1000 -4.22 -38.21 -5.08
C LEU A 1000 -2.93 -38.74 -4.40
N GLU A 1001 -2.07 -39.41 -5.16
CA GLU A 1001 -0.84 -40.05 -4.63
C GLU A 1001 0.34 -39.07 -4.57
N THR A 1002 0.61 -38.35 -5.66
CA THR A 1002 1.85 -37.58 -5.88
C THR A 1002 1.76 -36.09 -5.58
N SER A 1003 0.65 -35.58 -5.02
CA SER A 1003 0.60 -34.20 -4.51
C SER A 1003 1.59 -34.05 -3.34
N PRO A 1004 2.69 -33.29 -3.47
CA PRO A 1004 3.75 -33.25 -2.45
C PRO A 1004 3.56 -32.11 -1.42
N LEU A 1005 2.71 -31.12 -1.72
CA LEU A 1005 2.71 -29.83 -1.02
C LEU A 1005 1.32 -29.22 -0.70
N TRP A 1006 0.22 -29.99 -0.81
CA TRP A 1006 -1.11 -29.52 -0.35
C TRP A 1006 -1.81 -30.51 0.60
N PRO A 1007 -2.64 -30.06 1.57
CA PRO A 1007 -2.93 -30.85 2.77
C PRO A 1007 -3.81 -32.10 2.52
N LYS A 1008 -3.18 -33.28 2.54
CA LYS A 1008 -3.82 -34.59 2.27
C LYS A 1008 -4.99 -34.92 3.22
N ARG A 1009 -5.09 -34.28 4.39
CA ARG A 1009 -6.16 -34.51 5.38
C ARG A 1009 -7.52 -33.88 5.03
N HIS A 1010 -7.56 -32.74 4.33
CA HIS A 1010 -8.84 -32.04 4.08
C HIS A 1010 -9.57 -32.51 2.80
N LEU A 1011 -8.84 -32.96 1.78
CA LEU A 1011 -9.44 -33.56 0.59
C LEU A 1011 -10.16 -34.89 0.91
N LEU A 1012 -9.66 -35.64 1.89
CA LEU A 1012 -10.28 -36.88 2.37
C LEU A 1012 -11.64 -36.60 3.04
N LEU A 1013 -11.74 -35.53 3.83
CA LEU A 1013 -12.99 -35.12 4.49
C LEU A 1013 -14.08 -34.72 3.48
N MET A 1014 -13.74 -34.01 2.39
CA MET A 1014 -14.70 -33.70 1.31
C MET A 1014 -15.22 -34.94 0.56
N LEU A 1015 -14.37 -35.96 0.37
CA LEU A 1015 -14.76 -37.21 -0.27
C LEU A 1015 -15.61 -38.11 0.64
N MET A 1016 -15.53 -37.96 1.96
CA MET A 1016 -16.41 -38.68 2.90
C MET A 1016 -17.73 -37.95 3.17
N SER A 1017 -17.83 -36.65 2.88
CA SER A 1017 -19.07 -35.86 3.02
C SER A 1017 -19.94 -35.80 1.75
N SER A 1018 -19.51 -36.42 0.66
CA SER A 1018 -20.24 -36.53 -0.62
C SER A 1018 -20.69 -37.98 -0.93
N GLY A 1019 -20.72 -38.85 0.08
CA GLY A 1019 -21.28 -40.20 -0.02
C GLY A 1019 -22.79 -40.20 0.19
N ASP A 1020 -23.52 -40.90 -0.69
CA ASP A 1020 -24.98 -41.04 -0.65
C ASP A 1020 -25.51 -41.50 0.72
N ASN A 1021 -26.22 -40.60 1.40
CA ASN A 1021 -27.09 -40.96 2.51
C ASN A 1021 -28.43 -41.50 1.95
N ASN A 1022 -28.45 -42.77 1.52
CA ASN A 1022 -29.68 -43.57 1.62
C ASN A 1022 -29.46 -45.09 1.61
N GLN A 1023 -29.56 -45.64 2.83
CA GLN A 1023 -30.13 -46.94 3.19
C GLN A 1023 -29.81 -48.20 2.36
N ALA A 1024 -29.08 -49.10 3.01
CA ALA A 1024 -29.17 -50.52 2.71
C ALA A 1024 -30.47 -51.13 3.29
N GLN A 1025 -31.48 -51.42 2.45
CA GLN A 1025 -32.41 -52.54 2.71
C GLN A 1025 -33.07 -53.11 1.44
N ARG A 1026 -32.81 -54.41 1.22
CA ARG A 1026 -33.56 -55.46 0.49
C ARG A 1026 -34.71 -55.07 -0.47
N GLY A 1027 -34.54 -55.42 -1.75
CA GLY A 1027 -35.43 -56.40 -2.39
C GLY A 1027 -36.56 -55.96 -3.36
N THR A 1028 -36.40 -56.35 -4.64
CA THR A 1028 -37.43 -56.78 -5.61
C THR A 1028 -38.54 -55.82 -6.15
N ARG A 1029 -38.42 -55.48 -7.46
CA ARG A 1029 -39.40 -55.43 -8.60
C ARG A 1029 -40.94 -55.52 -8.35
N PRO A 1030 -41.84 -55.06 -9.28
CA PRO A 1030 -41.68 -54.15 -10.46
C PRO A 1030 -42.83 -53.10 -10.70
N GLN A 1031 -42.82 -52.45 -11.89
CA GLN A 1031 -43.82 -51.63 -12.64
C GLN A 1031 -45.31 -52.08 -12.61
N PRO A 1032 -46.34 -51.34 -13.17
CA PRO A 1032 -46.36 -50.22 -14.18
C PRO A 1032 -47.21 -48.96 -13.78
N ALA A 1033 -47.07 -47.73 -14.31
CA ALA A 1033 -46.95 -47.12 -15.66
C ALA A 1033 -48.28 -46.63 -16.30
N LEU A 1034 -48.35 -45.35 -16.71
CA LEU A 1034 -49.37 -44.80 -17.63
C LEU A 1034 -48.92 -43.46 -18.30
N ARG A 1035 -48.47 -43.55 -19.57
CA ARG A 1035 -48.48 -42.59 -20.72
C ARG A 1035 -47.95 -41.14 -20.54
N LEU A 1036 -46.89 -40.63 -21.23
CA LEU A 1036 -46.58 -40.48 -22.69
C LEU A 1036 -47.37 -39.35 -23.42
N PRO A 1037 -46.86 -38.72 -24.51
CA PRO A 1037 -45.52 -38.15 -24.85
C PRO A 1037 -45.67 -36.81 -25.69
N PRO A 1038 -44.83 -36.43 -26.70
CA PRO A 1038 -43.37 -36.17 -26.84
C PRO A 1038 -43.08 -34.64 -27.09
N LEU A 1039 -41.88 -34.07 -27.31
CA LEU A 1039 -40.90 -34.26 -28.41
C LEU A 1039 -39.54 -33.57 -28.13
N CYS A 1040 -38.52 -33.91 -28.93
CA CYS A 1040 -37.10 -33.56 -28.78
C CYS A 1040 -36.73 -32.22 -29.45
N HIS A 1041 -35.58 -31.62 -29.07
CA HIS A 1041 -34.38 -31.65 -29.91
C HIS A 1041 -33.10 -31.22 -29.16
N ALA A 1042 -31.98 -31.82 -29.54
CA ALA A 1042 -30.63 -31.45 -29.12
C ALA A 1042 -29.71 -31.38 -30.36
N SER A 1043 -28.51 -30.81 -30.18
CA SER A 1043 -27.36 -30.81 -31.11
C SER A 1043 -27.49 -30.02 -32.42
N ALA A 1044 -26.76 -28.89 -32.50
CA ALA A 1044 -26.21 -28.34 -33.74
C ALA A 1044 -25.20 -27.20 -33.45
N TYR A 1045 -23.89 -27.49 -33.36
CA TYR A 1045 -22.82 -26.47 -33.50
C TYR A 1045 -21.43 -27.08 -33.80
N TRP A 1046 -21.36 -28.14 -34.62
CA TRP A 1046 -20.10 -28.69 -35.16
C TRP A 1046 -20.34 -29.41 -36.51
N GLU A 1047 -20.95 -28.72 -37.48
CA GLU A 1047 -20.98 -29.16 -38.89
C GLU A 1047 -21.44 -28.01 -39.81
N LYS A 1048 -20.52 -27.10 -40.19
CA LYS A 1048 -20.79 -26.08 -41.23
C LYS A 1048 -19.57 -25.44 -41.91
N ILE A 1049 -18.42 -26.11 -41.91
CA ILE A 1049 -17.23 -25.71 -42.70
C ILE A 1049 -16.73 -26.90 -43.53
N TRP A 1050 -17.52 -27.28 -44.53
CA TRP A 1050 -17.03 -27.75 -45.84
C TRP A 1050 -18.21 -27.85 -46.82
N GLN A 1051 -17.92 -27.66 -48.11
CA GLN A 1051 -18.84 -27.70 -49.25
C GLN A 1051 -19.82 -26.52 -49.40
N ARG A 1052 -19.34 -25.45 -50.05
CA ARG A 1052 -19.85 -25.13 -51.39
C ARG A 1052 -18.90 -24.20 -52.16
N ASP A 1053 -18.36 -24.70 -53.26
CA ASP A 1053 -18.16 -23.94 -54.49
C ASP A 1053 -17.99 -24.94 -55.65
N ALA A 1054 -18.91 -24.87 -56.61
CA ALA A 1054 -18.84 -25.36 -57.99
C ALA A 1054 -20.22 -25.15 -58.65
N GLU A 1055 -20.27 -24.17 -59.57
CA GLU A 1055 -21.11 -24.14 -60.79
C GLU A 1055 -22.67 -24.08 -60.59
N GLU A 1056 -23.45 -23.36 -61.40
CA GLU A 1056 -23.16 -22.67 -62.67
C GLU A 1056 -24.19 -21.54 -62.92
N ASP A 1057 -23.82 -20.60 -63.80
CA ASP A 1057 -24.68 -19.87 -64.75
C ASP A 1057 -25.87 -18.99 -64.30
N SER A 1058 -25.61 -17.68 -64.32
CA SER A 1058 -25.85 -16.82 -65.52
C SER A 1058 -26.75 -15.59 -65.33
N ASN A 1059 -26.24 -14.47 -65.90
CA ASN A 1059 -26.95 -13.41 -66.63
C ASN A 1059 -28.21 -12.74 -66.00
N SER A 1060 -28.32 -11.41 -65.93
CA SER A 1060 -27.72 -10.39 -66.80
C SER A 1060 -27.77 -8.97 -66.20
N CYS A 1061 -26.77 -8.16 -66.56
CA CYS A 1061 -26.83 -6.79 -67.14
C CYS A 1061 -28.01 -5.86 -66.74
N THR A 1062 -27.84 -4.56 -66.47
CA THR A 1062 -27.03 -3.51 -67.14
C THR A 1062 -26.71 -2.36 -66.13
N THR A 1063 -25.81 -1.38 -66.31
CA THR A 1063 -25.22 -0.74 -67.51
C THR A 1063 -23.96 0.08 -67.15
N ALA A 1064 -22.91 0.01 -67.99
CA ALA A 1064 -21.98 1.05 -68.51
C ALA A 1064 -21.57 2.29 -67.64
N VAL A 1065 -20.36 2.86 -67.72
CA VAL A 1065 -19.50 3.24 -68.89
C VAL A 1065 -18.02 3.26 -68.45
N SER A 1066 -17.12 2.38 -68.96
CA SER A 1066 -16.10 2.62 -70.04
C SER A 1066 -14.71 3.16 -69.54
N PRO A 1067 -13.59 3.11 -70.32
CA PRO A 1067 -12.53 2.10 -70.11
C PRO A 1067 -11.08 2.66 -70.11
N ILE A 1068 -10.02 1.80 -70.05
CA ILE A 1068 -8.77 1.81 -70.89
C ILE A 1068 -7.58 0.99 -70.31
N ALA A 1069 -6.99 0.15 -71.19
CA ALA A 1069 -5.59 -0.32 -71.36
C ALA A 1069 -4.69 -0.87 -70.21
N ALA A 1070 -3.65 -1.58 -70.67
CA ALA A 1070 -2.56 -2.16 -69.91
C ALA A 1070 -1.19 -1.65 -70.42
N GLY A 1071 -0.15 -1.79 -69.59
CA GLY A 1071 1.25 -1.78 -70.02
C GLY A 1071 2.07 -0.54 -69.70
N LEU A 1072 3.13 -0.76 -68.91
CA LEU A 1072 4.50 -0.20 -68.96
C LEU A 1072 4.77 1.29 -69.28
N TRP A 1073 5.82 1.78 -68.59
CA TRP A 1073 6.74 2.85 -69.02
C TRP A 1073 6.19 4.30 -68.99
N GLU A 1074 6.80 5.15 -68.16
CA GLU A 1074 7.78 6.18 -68.58
C GLU A 1074 7.11 7.58 -68.55
N GLN A 1075 7.80 8.73 -68.60
CA GLN A 1075 9.18 9.07 -68.97
C GLN A 1075 9.73 10.09 -67.92
N HIS A 1076 10.98 10.03 -67.43
CA HIS A 1076 12.23 10.52 -68.06
C HIS A 1076 12.24 12.06 -68.29
N ASN A 1077 13.38 12.77 -68.27
CA ASN A 1077 14.78 12.34 -68.23
C ASN A 1077 15.75 13.44 -67.73
N CYS A 1078 17.05 13.13 -67.84
CA CYS A 1078 18.23 14.02 -67.85
C CYS A 1078 18.85 14.35 -66.48
N LEU A 1079 20.16 14.18 -66.22
CA LEU A 1079 21.36 13.62 -66.94
C LEU A 1079 22.31 13.11 -65.80
N LEU A 1080 23.35 12.29 -65.96
CA LEU A 1080 24.14 11.79 -67.10
C LEU A 1080 24.89 10.51 -66.64
N SER A 1081 25.18 9.58 -67.56
CA SER A 1081 26.04 8.42 -67.30
C SER A 1081 27.40 8.56 -68.00
N ALA A 1082 28.50 8.11 -67.38
CA ALA A 1082 29.75 7.80 -68.07
C ALA A 1082 30.50 6.65 -67.36
N SER A 1083 31.12 5.79 -68.17
CA SER A 1083 32.05 4.72 -67.73
C SER A 1083 33.48 5.07 -68.16
N ILE A 1084 34.47 4.26 -67.75
CA ILE A 1084 35.81 4.00 -68.35
C ILE A 1084 37.05 4.32 -67.46
N ASN A 1085 37.95 3.32 -67.39
CA ASN A 1085 39.41 3.31 -67.13
C ASN A 1085 40.07 3.31 -65.72
N SER A 1086 41.15 2.49 -65.67
CA SER A 1086 42.46 2.61 -64.96
C SER A 1086 42.51 2.95 -63.46
N SER A 1087 43.22 2.25 -62.58
CA SER A 1087 44.62 1.77 -62.56
C SER A 1087 45.72 2.84 -62.49
N ALA A 1088 46.42 2.85 -61.34
CA ALA A 1088 47.83 3.22 -61.14
C ALA A 1088 48.28 4.71 -61.23
N ASP A 1089 49.33 4.97 -60.45
CA ASP A 1089 50.38 5.99 -60.60
C ASP A 1089 50.00 7.48 -60.48
N THR A 1090 50.70 8.36 -59.76
CA THR A 1090 51.69 8.41 -58.65
C THR A 1090 52.35 9.79 -58.77
N ASP A 1091 52.67 10.45 -57.65
CA ASP A 1091 53.70 11.51 -57.56
C ASP A 1091 53.50 12.80 -58.39
N ALA A 1092 54.04 13.97 -58.02
CA ALA A 1092 54.56 14.47 -56.74
C ALA A 1092 54.70 16.00 -56.86
N CYS A 1093 54.85 16.71 -55.71
CA CYS A 1093 55.71 17.90 -55.48
C CYS A 1093 55.18 18.68 -54.25
N LEU A 1094 55.81 18.63 -53.07
CA LEU A 1094 56.98 19.44 -52.61
C LEU A 1094 56.57 20.85 -52.09
N PRO A 1095 57.33 21.49 -51.15
CA PRO A 1095 57.78 20.96 -49.85
C PRO A 1095 57.82 22.01 -48.69
N ALA A 1096 58.00 21.56 -47.44
CA ALA A 1096 58.76 22.23 -46.34
C ALA A 1096 58.55 21.45 -45.01
N SER A 1097 59.46 20.55 -44.61
CA SER A 1097 60.55 20.78 -43.63
C SER A 1097 60.09 21.00 -42.16
N LEU A 1098 60.54 20.27 -41.13
CA LEU A 1098 61.68 19.33 -40.97
C LEU A 1098 61.33 18.15 -40.03
N SER A 1099 62.04 17.02 -40.22
CA SER A 1099 62.35 16.08 -39.14
C SER A 1099 63.82 15.63 -39.22
N HIS A 1100 64.66 16.28 -38.40
CA HIS A 1100 66.06 15.98 -38.09
C HIS A 1100 66.36 16.78 -36.80
N SER A 1101 67.20 16.42 -35.84
CA SER A 1101 68.06 15.27 -35.51
C SER A 1101 69.09 15.86 -34.52
N ILE A 1102 69.72 15.06 -33.64
CA ILE A 1102 71.04 15.37 -33.04
C ILE A 1102 71.09 16.64 -32.16
N SER A 1103 70.97 16.55 -30.82
CA SER A 1103 72.06 16.20 -29.87
C SER A 1103 72.66 17.45 -29.16
N VAL A 1104 73.49 17.17 -28.14
CA VAL A 1104 74.59 18.01 -27.59
C VAL A 1104 74.32 18.87 -26.33
N LYS A 1105 74.88 18.38 -25.21
CA LYS A 1105 75.37 19.07 -23.98
C LYS A 1105 74.31 19.61 -23.00
N ARG A 1106 74.55 19.61 -21.68
CA ARG A 1106 75.79 19.47 -20.86
C ARG A 1106 75.40 18.80 -19.52
N LYS A 1107 76.11 17.80 -18.96
CA LYS A 1107 77.35 17.90 -18.14
C LYS A 1107 77.29 19.06 -17.10
N GLU A 1108 77.62 18.89 -15.81
CA GLU A 1108 78.65 17.99 -15.25
C GLU A 1108 78.57 17.81 -13.70
N ARG A 1109 79.20 16.72 -13.19
CA ARG A 1109 79.79 16.46 -11.83
C ARG A 1109 78.85 15.92 -10.73
N SER A 1110 79.28 15.04 -9.80
CA SER A 1110 80.57 14.34 -9.51
C SER A 1110 80.26 13.00 -8.79
N ARG A 1111 81.05 11.90 -8.88
CA ARG A 1111 82.26 11.55 -8.07
C ARG A 1111 82.11 11.89 -6.56
N VAL A 1112 82.47 11.05 -5.57
CA VAL A 1112 83.37 9.88 -5.53
C VAL A 1112 83.07 8.98 -4.30
N ASP A 1113 83.13 7.66 -4.53
CA ASP A 1113 83.66 6.50 -3.76
C ASP A 1113 83.58 6.34 -2.22
N GLY A 1114 83.53 5.06 -1.82
CA GLY A 1114 83.63 4.58 -0.43
C GLY A 1114 83.51 3.05 -0.32
N GLU A 1115 84.51 2.29 -0.77
CA GLU A 1115 84.63 0.85 -0.50
C GLU A 1115 84.89 0.58 1.01
N ILE A 1116 84.51 -0.62 1.50
CA ILE A 1116 85.40 -1.62 2.15
C ILE A 1116 84.58 -2.78 2.79
N LYS A 1117 84.62 -3.93 2.12
CA LYS A 1117 85.20 -5.21 2.57
C LYS A 1117 84.87 -5.82 3.97
N LEU A 1118 84.61 -7.14 3.93
CA LEU A 1118 84.93 -8.25 4.87
C LEU A 1118 83.78 -8.97 5.62
N ASP A 1119 83.31 -10.04 4.98
CA ASP A 1119 83.58 -11.47 5.31
C ASP A 1119 83.09 -12.18 6.60
N GLU A 1120 82.80 -13.48 6.38
CA GLU A 1120 82.95 -14.63 7.28
C GLU A 1120 82.18 -14.74 8.63
N ARG A 1121 81.05 -15.47 8.62
CA ARG A 1121 80.85 -16.84 9.22
C ARG A 1121 79.44 -17.09 9.78
N GLY A 1122 79.01 -18.36 9.79
CA GLY A 1122 78.20 -18.86 10.92
C GLY A 1122 76.81 -19.45 10.65
N ARG A 1123 76.74 -20.55 9.90
CA ARG A 1123 75.77 -21.67 10.03
C ARG A 1123 74.88 -21.72 11.31
N ARG A 1124 73.58 -22.04 11.08
CA ARG A 1124 72.61 -22.86 11.88
C ARG A 1124 71.44 -22.14 12.60
N ARG A 1125 70.23 -22.60 12.21
CA ARG A 1125 69.06 -23.10 12.99
C ARG A 1125 68.35 -22.20 14.02
N GLU A 1126 67.04 -22.48 14.09
CA GLU A 1126 66.11 -22.37 15.24
C GLU A 1126 65.96 -20.93 15.79
N GLU A 1127 64.84 -20.27 15.47
CA GLU A 1127 63.53 -20.32 16.15
C GLU A 1127 63.43 -19.28 17.28
N GLU A 1128 62.21 -18.80 17.52
CA GLU A 1128 61.90 -17.62 18.32
C GLU A 1128 62.01 -17.89 19.83
N GLU A 1129 62.36 -16.87 20.63
CA GLU A 1129 61.62 -16.42 21.84
C GLU A 1129 62.48 -15.49 22.74
N GLY A 1130 61.80 -14.65 23.55
CA GLY A 1130 62.39 -13.74 24.56
C GLY A 1130 61.74 -12.34 24.54
N VAL A 1131 60.91 -11.88 25.48
CA VAL A 1131 61.02 -11.82 26.96
C VAL A 1131 62.26 -11.00 27.39
N GLY A 1132 62.22 -9.99 28.28
CA GLY A 1132 61.11 -9.38 29.04
C GLY A 1132 61.63 -8.33 30.07
N CYS A 1133 60.69 -7.64 30.75
CA CYS A 1133 60.79 -6.86 32.00
C CYS A 1133 62.12 -6.22 32.52
N GLY A 1134 62.07 -4.89 32.80
CA GLY A 1134 62.44 -4.35 34.14
C GLY A 1134 63.38 -3.11 34.23
N GLY A 1135 62.96 -2.09 35.02
CA GLY A 1135 63.91 -1.33 35.88
C GLY A 1135 64.27 0.16 35.61
N ASN A 1136 63.44 1.10 36.10
CA ASN A 1136 63.79 2.31 36.91
C ASN A 1136 64.93 3.34 36.58
N LEU A 1137 64.56 4.64 36.74
CA LEU A 1137 65.30 5.82 37.30
C LEU A 1137 65.78 7.04 36.44
N ARG A 1138 65.15 8.20 36.73
CA ARG A 1138 65.68 9.59 37.00
C ARG A 1138 65.69 10.76 35.96
N ARG A 1139 64.95 11.81 36.38
CA ARG A 1139 65.24 13.28 36.46
C ARG A 1139 65.22 14.19 35.21
N ARG A 1140 64.29 15.18 35.23
CA ARG A 1140 64.43 16.65 35.56
C ARG A 1140 62.98 17.19 35.76
N GLY A 1141 62.61 18.00 36.78
CA GLY A 1141 62.88 19.45 36.96
C GLY A 1141 61.97 20.27 36.02
N TRP A 1142 61.02 21.13 36.45
CA TRP A 1142 61.09 22.29 37.35
C TRP A 1142 59.89 22.39 38.36
N ALA A 1143 59.96 23.30 39.34
CA ALA A 1143 58.88 23.62 40.30
C ALA A 1143 58.93 25.08 40.83
N VAL A 1144 57.77 25.71 41.06
CA VAL A 1144 57.45 27.00 41.75
C VAL A 1144 55.94 26.91 42.13
N VAL A 1145 55.50 26.83 43.42
CA VAL A 1145 55.16 27.93 44.38
C VAL A 1145 53.79 28.63 44.04
N GLU A 1146 52.80 28.83 44.94
CA GLU A 1146 52.66 28.63 46.41
C GLU A 1146 51.17 28.60 46.94
N GLU A 1147 50.90 27.88 48.06
CA GLU A 1147 50.04 28.17 49.26
C GLU A 1147 48.49 28.45 49.29
N GLY A 1148 47.91 28.27 50.49
CA GLY A 1148 46.59 28.80 50.98
C GLY A 1148 45.41 27.79 50.99
N VAL A 1149 44.97 27.11 52.07
CA VAL A 1149 44.56 27.45 53.46
C VAL A 1149 43.17 28.10 53.59
N GLY A 1150 42.27 27.47 54.38
CA GLY A 1150 40.97 28.01 54.84
C GLY A 1150 39.82 26.99 54.71
N CYS A 1151 39.41 26.29 55.78
CA CYS A 1151 38.45 26.73 56.81
C CYS A 1151 37.03 27.05 56.26
N GLY A 1152 35.96 26.36 56.66
CA GLY A 1152 35.92 25.14 57.48
C GLY A 1152 34.51 24.70 57.88
N GLY A 1153 34.45 23.52 58.49
CA GLY A 1153 33.42 23.15 59.46
C GLY A 1153 32.10 22.59 58.90
N ASN A 1154 31.31 21.87 59.70
CA ASN A 1154 31.62 21.15 60.93
C ASN A 1154 30.45 20.20 61.23
N LEU A 1155 30.66 19.17 62.06
CA LEU A 1155 29.62 18.37 62.71
C LEU A 1155 28.74 17.49 61.77
N ARG A 1156 28.26 16.31 62.18
CA ARG A 1156 28.76 15.23 63.07
C ARG A 1156 27.61 14.21 63.16
N ARG A 1157 27.91 12.91 63.07
CA ARG A 1157 27.21 11.83 63.81
C ARG A 1157 25.73 11.60 63.42
N ARG A 1158 25.07 10.46 63.59
CA ARG A 1158 25.26 9.10 64.18
C ARG A 1158 23.96 8.32 63.79
N ASP A 1159 23.74 7.02 63.94
CA ASP A 1159 24.47 5.82 64.38
C ASP A 1159 23.63 4.60 63.92
N VAL A 1160 24.20 3.39 63.93
CA VAL A 1160 23.52 2.06 64.14
C VAL A 1160 22.38 1.67 63.15
N CYS A 1161 22.48 0.67 62.26
CA CYS A 1161 22.93 -0.75 62.36
C CYS A 1161 21.84 -1.75 62.83
N VAL A 1162 21.97 -2.98 62.30
CA VAL A 1162 21.30 -4.27 62.63
C VAL A 1162 20.11 -4.68 61.75
N CYS A 1163 20.22 -5.90 61.22
CA CYS A 1163 19.24 -6.63 60.40
C CYS A 1163 18.31 -7.48 61.28
N LEU A 1164 17.09 -7.79 60.81
CA LEU A 1164 16.53 -9.14 60.64
C LEU A 1164 14.99 -9.15 60.60
N GLY A 1165 14.41 -9.89 59.65
CA GLY A 1165 13.34 -10.85 59.99
C GLY A 1165 11.88 -10.52 59.69
N VAL A 1166 11.28 -11.39 58.86
CA VAL A 1166 9.90 -11.92 58.97
C VAL A 1166 8.70 -10.99 58.65
N SER A 1167 8.26 -11.06 57.39
CA SER A 1167 6.97 -11.61 56.92
C SER A 1167 5.62 -11.38 57.66
N VAL A 1168 4.56 -11.31 56.81
CA VAL A 1168 3.11 -11.56 57.03
C VAL A 1168 2.19 -10.36 57.33
N GLY A 1169 1.33 -10.08 56.34
CA GLY A 1169 -0.05 -9.55 56.46
C GLY A 1169 -0.23 -8.04 56.68
N ALA A 1170 -1.37 -7.41 56.34
CA ALA A 1170 -2.52 -7.74 55.49
C ALA A 1170 -3.54 -6.58 55.61
N CYS A 1171 -4.19 -6.21 54.50
CA CYS A 1171 -5.54 -5.60 54.41
C CYS A 1171 -5.84 -4.14 54.89
N ALA A 1172 -6.94 -3.65 54.29
CA ALA A 1172 -7.69 -2.39 54.52
C ALA A 1172 -6.96 -1.08 54.12
N CYS A 1173 -7.35 -0.36 53.06
CA CYS A 1173 -8.64 0.30 52.78
C CYS A 1173 -9.01 1.39 53.79
N VAL A 1174 -9.16 2.64 53.31
CA VAL A 1174 -10.37 3.48 53.46
C VAL A 1174 -10.22 4.76 52.62
N PHE A 1175 -11.32 5.18 51.98
CA PHE A 1175 -11.50 6.45 51.25
C PHE A 1175 -11.41 7.67 52.19
N VAL A 1176 -11.12 8.86 51.64
CA VAL A 1176 -11.97 10.08 51.79
C VAL A 1176 -11.58 11.07 50.69
N CYS A 1177 -12.57 11.62 49.98
CA CYS A 1177 -12.43 12.75 49.06
C CYS A 1177 -12.56 14.10 49.81
N VAL A 1178 -12.14 15.20 49.19
CA VAL A 1178 -13.01 16.37 48.85
C VAL A 1178 -12.15 17.57 48.42
N TRP A 1179 -12.66 18.26 47.40
CA TRP A 1179 -12.27 19.56 46.82
C TRP A 1179 -11.82 20.69 47.78
N TRP A 1180 -11.11 21.67 47.19
CA TRP A 1180 -11.66 23.05 47.12
C TRP A 1180 -11.19 23.80 45.86
N GLU A 1181 -11.85 24.90 45.54
CA GLU A 1181 -11.82 25.64 44.26
C GLU A 1181 -11.04 26.96 44.36
N GLY A 1182 -10.65 27.49 43.19
CA GLY A 1182 -10.86 28.91 42.87
C GLY A 1182 -9.75 29.92 43.22
N GLY A 1183 -9.58 30.91 42.34
CA GLY A 1183 -8.97 32.19 42.69
C GLY A 1183 -7.81 32.65 41.80
N GLN A 1184 -8.13 33.54 40.85
CA GLN A 1184 -7.18 34.33 40.07
C GLN A 1184 -6.10 35.03 40.93
N LEU A 1185 -4.90 35.21 40.36
CA LEU A 1185 -4.11 36.42 40.62
C LEU A 1185 -3.40 36.87 39.33
N ALA A 1186 -3.58 38.15 38.99
CA ALA A 1186 -2.94 38.79 37.86
C ALA A 1186 -1.85 39.76 38.34
N GLY A 1187 -0.77 39.86 37.57
CA GLY A 1187 0.04 41.08 37.49
C GLY A 1187 1.39 41.10 38.21
N LEU A 1188 2.24 41.99 37.68
CA LEU A 1188 3.48 42.55 38.25
C LEU A 1188 4.77 41.71 38.18
N SER A 1189 5.42 41.86 37.02
CA SER A 1189 6.74 42.51 36.85
C SER A 1189 7.97 42.08 37.68
N SER A 1190 9.04 41.91 36.92
CA SER A 1190 10.45 42.29 37.20
C SER A 1190 11.33 41.43 38.11
N ALA A 1191 12.37 40.90 37.45
CA ALA A 1191 13.80 40.95 37.82
C ALA A 1191 14.38 39.89 38.78
N GLN A 1192 15.38 39.18 38.23
CA GLN A 1192 16.49 38.46 38.87
C GLN A 1192 16.06 37.24 39.73
N GLN A 1193 16.61 36.05 39.51
CA GLN A 1193 17.96 35.72 39.02
C GLN A 1193 17.97 34.42 38.20
#